data_AF-A0AAN9TQT4-F1
#
_entry.id   AF-A0AAN9TQT4-F1
#
_cell.length_a   1.000
_cell.length_b   1.000
_cell.length_c   1.000
_cell.angle_alpha   90.00
_cell.angle_beta   90.00
_cell.angle_gamma   90.00
#
_symmetry.space_group_name_H-M   'P 1'
#
loop_
_entity.id
_entity.type
_entity.pdbx_description
1 polymer ?
#
loop_
_entity_poly.entity_id
_entity_poly.type
_entity_poly.pdbx_seq_one_letter_code
_entity_poly.pdbx_strand_id
1 'polypeptide(L)'
;MKCYTNRNNPLCLKLLLASSFAGKSVQVEYVTLKEWRDRGGKTLPTIALENGDQIFSSNAVVRNILQPREDLLASVDLWLDWESSVLLPALIRLCNEKSNEQVPAILEHVNSKLENKQYLVDNEISVADIVIWSSLYCILSQPNLVSEHLSHNHIVSWFQNIRKHELVEAVLRGWTSESGTEILKALTEPSWYFNVSNSEKTQSINVDTESSISPEDLRLAEKAWSSKVTRPMPKVFSAPILPKKGEKNFLVTSALPYVNNVPHLGNIIGCVLSADVFARYCRLRNWNVLYIGGTDEFGTATETKALEEKLTPQQICDKYFVIHKEVYEWFNISFDHFGRTTTPQQKLITQEFFLDVHKNNFTSTASVEQLHCKACDRFLADRFVEGICPDCKFDDARGDQCDGCGHLINAVELIKPRCKICGNMPVVEKSDQIFLELPKIEPVLRDWIEKVSPQWSHNARTITNTWLKEGLKPRCITRDLKWGTPVPLSGFEKKVFYVWFDAPIGYCSITACYTDEWRQWWQPSKDTPILYYEFMAKDNVPFHSVMFPATLLAINKNYQMVTHIMATEYLNYEDGKFSKSRGVGVFGTDARNTGISADIFRFYLLYVRPESQDSSFSWLDLATKNNTELLNNIGNFVNRALVFAEKFFDGIIPAMNPNVEEFTLLALLTKELHAFNSALEKGKLRDGIKYILNVSRHGNQYMQVQKPWVLVKGSNEEKTRAGTVVGMSCNVACLIAVMIQPYMPSTSTIMRQQMNAPDDVIVLANEINILLQPGHKIGKPSPIFTKIEQNTVDSLKKQFAGSGKPASATNGGKEGNIKGAKNTPQIDVVSSPKNIEEMEAAILKQGNLIREMKAKKLEKSEWMPHVNVLKDMKKQYEDLKTAIGKNVIANGNS
;
A
#
# COMPACT_ATOMS: atom_id res chain seq x y z
N MET A 1 35.99 6.42 2.88
CA MET A 1 34.71 6.37 2.12
C MET A 1 34.88 7.10 0.80
N LYS A 2 34.18 6.67 -0.26
CA LYS A 2 34.24 7.31 -1.58
C LYS A 2 32.87 7.88 -1.96
N CYS A 3 32.80 9.18 -2.25
CA CYS A 3 31.59 9.88 -2.65
C CYS A 3 31.61 10.12 -4.15
N TYR A 4 30.61 9.60 -4.86
CA TYR A 4 30.37 9.90 -6.27
C TYR A 4 29.35 11.02 -6.35
N THR A 5 29.68 12.13 -7.02
CA THR A 5 28.79 13.30 -7.13
C THR A 5 28.98 14.05 -8.45
N ASN A 6 28.03 14.88 -8.85
CA ASN A 6 28.27 15.92 -9.84
C ASN A 6 28.94 17.15 -9.19
N ARG A 7 29.57 18.00 -10.01
CA ARG A 7 30.23 19.23 -9.53
C ARG A 7 29.21 20.18 -8.90
N ASN A 8 29.65 20.97 -7.93
CA ASN A 8 28.85 21.98 -7.22
C ASN A 8 27.61 21.46 -6.46
N ASN A 9 27.43 20.15 -6.30
CA ASN A 9 26.27 19.61 -5.60
C ASN A 9 26.32 19.95 -4.09
N PRO A 10 25.37 20.73 -3.55
CA PRO A 10 25.36 21.11 -2.13
C PRO A 10 25.07 19.91 -1.20
N LEU A 11 24.49 18.82 -1.74
CA LEU A 11 24.37 17.56 -1.00
C LEU A 11 25.73 16.89 -0.78
N CYS A 12 26.73 17.16 -1.62
CA CYS A 12 28.12 16.77 -1.36
C CYS A 12 28.79 17.72 -0.35
N LEU A 13 28.46 19.02 -0.38
CA LEU A 13 28.98 19.99 0.59
C LEU A 13 28.63 19.57 2.04
N LYS A 14 27.38 19.15 2.30
CA LYS A 14 27.02 18.65 3.64
C LYS A 14 27.83 17.43 4.09
N LEU A 15 28.17 16.54 3.16
CA LEU A 15 28.99 15.35 3.43
C LEU A 15 30.44 15.72 3.76
N LEU A 16 31.02 16.68 3.04
CA LEU A 16 32.37 17.17 3.28
C LEU A 16 32.47 17.88 4.62
N LEU A 17 31.49 18.73 4.95
CA LEU A 17 31.41 19.38 6.25
C LEU A 17 31.27 18.37 7.37
N ALA A 18 30.31 17.45 7.28
CA ALA A 18 30.12 16.41 8.30
C ALA A 18 31.39 15.56 8.51
N SER A 19 32.11 15.25 7.43
CA SER A 19 33.36 14.49 7.50
C SER A 19 34.47 15.30 8.16
N SER A 20 34.57 16.60 7.87
CA SER A 20 35.53 17.50 8.50
C SER A 20 35.27 17.64 10.00
N PHE A 21 34.03 17.85 10.42
CA PHE A 21 33.64 17.89 11.83
C PHE A 21 33.87 16.55 12.55
N ALA A 22 33.77 15.42 11.84
CA ALA A 22 34.05 14.09 12.40
C ALA A 22 35.53 13.67 12.33
N GLY A 23 36.43 14.49 11.78
CA GLY A 23 37.84 14.12 11.57
C GLY A 23 38.03 12.95 10.57
N LYS A 24 37.09 12.75 9.64
CA LYS A 24 37.10 11.67 8.65
C LYS A 24 37.44 12.21 7.25
N SER A 25 38.12 11.40 6.44
CA SER A 25 38.40 11.73 5.04
C SER A 25 37.36 11.09 4.10
N VAL A 26 36.84 11.89 3.17
CA VAL A 26 35.98 11.44 2.06
C VAL A 26 36.69 11.75 0.75
N GLN A 27 36.92 10.70 -0.03
CA GLN A 27 37.42 10.86 -1.39
C GLN A 27 36.24 11.18 -2.30
N VAL A 28 36.28 12.33 -2.99
CA VAL A 28 35.23 12.74 -3.93
C VAL A 28 35.65 12.39 -5.34
N GLU A 29 34.79 11.69 -6.07
CA GLU A 29 34.92 11.46 -7.51
C GLU A 29 33.76 12.17 -8.23
N TYR A 30 34.11 13.09 -9.12
CA TYR A 30 33.14 13.81 -9.93
C TYR A 30 32.74 12.99 -11.16
N VAL A 31 31.45 12.67 -11.27
CA VAL A 31 30.86 11.89 -12.37
C VAL A 31 29.53 12.52 -12.79
N THR A 32 29.19 12.38 -14.07
CA THR A 32 27.82 12.65 -14.54
C THR A 32 26.88 11.54 -14.10
N LEU A 33 25.58 11.83 -13.98
CA LEU A 33 24.59 10.81 -13.63
C LEU A 33 24.58 9.65 -14.65
N LYS A 34 24.84 9.95 -15.93
CA LYS A 34 24.95 8.94 -16.98
C LYS A 34 26.13 8.00 -16.73
N GLU A 35 27.33 8.55 -16.55
CA GLU A 35 28.53 7.74 -16.25
C GLU A 35 28.39 6.93 -14.97
N TRP A 36 27.67 7.46 -13.97
CA TRP A 36 27.40 6.74 -12.74
C TRP A 36 26.42 5.58 -12.94
N ARG A 37 25.36 5.79 -13.73
CA ARG A 37 24.40 4.75 -14.11
C ARG A 37 25.04 3.62 -14.91
N ASP A 38 25.97 3.95 -15.80
CA ASP A 38 26.74 2.96 -16.56
C ASP A 38 27.62 2.07 -15.64
N ARG A 39 27.97 2.56 -14.44
CA ARG A 39 28.69 1.82 -13.39
C ARG A 39 27.78 1.11 -12.39
N GLY A 40 26.46 1.06 -12.66
CA GLY A 40 25.46 0.43 -11.78
C GLY A 40 24.95 1.31 -10.65
N GLY A 41 25.37 2.58 -10.59
CA GLY A 41 24.90 3.56 -9.63
C GLY A 41 23.53 4.15 -9.99
N LYS A 42 22.71 4.51 -8.99
CA LYS A 42 21.34 5.01 -9.26
C LYS A 42 21.20 6.53 -9.19
N THR A 43 21.89 7.17 -8.25
CA THR A 43 21.72 8.58 -7.88
C THR A 43 23.05 9.22 -7.49
N LEU A 44 23.09 10.55 -7.43
CA LEU A 44 24.23 11.31 -6.88
C LEU A 44 23.67 12.32 -5.84
N PRO A 45 24.43 12.69 -4.80
CA PRO A 45 25.65 12.03 -4.39
C PRO A 45 25.36 10.61 -3.86
N THR A 46 26.27 9.67 -4.09
CA THR A 46 26.22 8.32 -3.50
C THR A 46 27.54 8.03 -2.82
N ILE A 47 27.49 7.49 -1.60
CA ILE A 47 28.67 7.05 -0.86
C ILE A 47 28.82 5.55 -1.00
N ALA A 48 29.95 5.12 -1.55
CA ALA A 48 30.37 3.74 -1.50
C ALA A 48 31.19 3.46 -0.23
N LEU A 49 30.77 2.43 0.49
CA LEU A 49 31.47 1.86 1.63
C LEU A 49 32.48 0.81 1.17
N GLU A 50 33.45 0.48 2.03
CA GLU A 50 34.53 -0.48 1.71
C GLU A 50 34.02 -1.91 1.48
N ASN A 51 32.85 -2.25 2.03
CA ASN A 51 32.18 -3.53 1.84
C ASN A 51 31.37 -3.62 0.54
N GLY A 52 31.35 -2.56 -0.28
CA GLY A 52 30.61 -2.49 -1.54
C GLY A 52 29.20 -1.91 -1.43
N ASP A 53 28.70 -1.62 -0.22
CA ASP A 53 27.38 -1.01 -0.04
C ASP A 53 27.35 0.45 -0.50
N GLN A 54 26.19 0.89 -0.98
CA GLN A 54 25.96 2.24 -1.47
C GLN A 54 24.88 2.96 -0.65
N ILE A 55 25.21 4.12 -0.10
CA ILE A 55 24.27 4.99 0.62
C ILE A 55 23.99 6.24 -0.19
N PHE A 56 22.71 6.48 -0.50
CA PHE A 56 22.26 7.61 -1.33
C PHE A 56 21.57 8.72 -0.53
N SER A 57 21.19 8.48 0.73
CA SER A 57 20.60 9.51 1.59
C SER A 57 21.70 10.32 2.27
N SER A 58 21.93 11.56 1.81
CA SER A 58 22.91 12.46 2.43
C SER A 58 22.60 12.72 3.90
N ASN A 59 21.33 12.84 4.28
CA ASN A 59 20.95 13.14 5.67
C ASN A 59 21.23 11.95 6.59
N ALA A 60 20.93 10.72 6.13
CA ALA A 60 21.23 9.51 6.88
C ALA A 60 22.74 9.33 7.09
N VAL A 61 23.55 9.66 6.07
CA VAL A 61 25.01 9.64 6.21
C VAL A 61 25.47 10.68 7.22
N VAL A 62 25.08 11.95 7.07
CA VAL A 62 25.55 13.04 7.94
C VAL A 62 25.20 12.73 9.40
N ARG A 63 23.98 12.25 9.65
CA ARG A 63 23.54 11.77 10.97
C ARG A 63 24.41 10.63 11.50
N ASN A 64 24.75 9.66 10.66
CA ASN A 64 25.58 8.51 11.06
C ASN A 64 27.05 8.88 11.31
N ILE A 65 27.59 9.82 10.53
CA ILE A 65 28.99 10.28 10.65
C ILE A 65 29.20 11.06 11.94
N LEU A 66 28.28 11.97 12.26
CA LEU A 66 28.40 12.89 13.39
C LEU A 66 27.82 12.35 14.69
N GLN A 67 26.93 11.34 14.63
CA GLN A 67 26.32 10.67 15.77
C GLN A 67 25.79 11.66 16.84
N PRO A 68 24.65 12.32 16.58
CA PRO A 68 24.10 13.30 17.50
C PRO A 68 23.81 12.68 18.88
N ARG A 69 23.94 13.50 19.93
CA ARG A 69 23.64 13.09 21.31
C ARG A 69 22.20 12.59 21.43
N GLU A 70 21.99 11.56 22.24
CA GLU A 70 20.72 10.83 22.33
C GLU A 70 19.54 11.73 22.73
N ASP A 71 19.79 12.71 23.61
CA ASP A 71 18.83 13.71 24.07
C ASP A 71 18.40 14.71 22.98
N LEU A 72 19.20 14.86 21.93
CA LEU A 72 18.96 15.79 20.82
C LEU A 72 18.43 15.11 19.55
N LEU A 73 18.38 13.77 19.51
CA LEU A 73 18.03 12.99 18.32
C LEU A 73 16.68 13.39 17.73
N ALA A 74 15.65 13.56 18.55
CA ALA A 74 14.32 13.92 18.07
C ALA A 74 14.32 15.29 17.38
N SER A 75 15.02 16.27 17.94
CA SER A 75 15.12 17.62 17.36
C SER A 75 15.95 17.63 16.08
N VAL A 76 17.04 16.86 16.03
CA VAL A 76 17.84 16.69 14.82
C VAL A 76 17.01 16.02 13.73
N ASP A 77 16.30 14.93 14.04
CA ASP A 77 15.53 14.17 13.06
C ASP A 77 14.39 15.00 12.46
N LEU A 78 13.74 15.87 13.26
CA LEU A 78 12.76 16.83 12.75
C LEU A 78 13.34 17.78 11.70
N TRP A 79 14.56 18.30 11.89
CA TRP A 79 15.23 19.16 10.92
C TRP A 79 15.67 18.41 9.67
N LEU A 80 16.14 17.17 9.82
CA LEU A 80 16.55 16.33 8.69
C LEU A 80 15.35 15.94 7.81
N ASP A 81 14.21 15.62 8.44
CA ASP A 81 12.96 15.35 7.73
C ASP A 81 12.47 16.62 7.04
N TRP A 82 12.40 17.75 7.74
CA TRP A 82 11.95 19.04 7.18
C TRP A 82 12.82 19.48 5.99
N GLU A 83 14.14 19.31 6.06
CA GLU A 83 15.02 19.64 4.95
C GLU A 83 14.69 18.83 3.70
N SER A 84 14.45 17.53 3.88
CA SER A 84 14.17 16.60 2.80
C SER A 84 12.77 16.77 2.19
N SER A 85 11.77 17.12 3.01
CA SER A 85 10.37 17.23 2.58
C SER A 85 9.96 18.64 2.18
N VAL A 86 10.67 19.68 2.63
CA VAL A 86 10.30 21.09 2.43
C VAL A 86 11.40 21.88 1.73
N LEU A 87 12.59 21.99 2.35
CA LEU A 87 13.64 22.89 1.87
C LEU A 87 14.19 22.47 0.51
N LEU A 88 14.67 21.23 0.35
CA LEU A 88 15.24 20.76 -0.92
C LEU A 88 14.24 20.85 -2.09
N PRO A 89 12.97 20.40 -1.97
CA PRO A 89 11.97 20.60 -3.01
C PRO A 89 11.77 22.06 -3.43
N ALA A 90 11.79 23.01 -2.48
CA ALA A 90 11.62 24.42 -2.78
C ALA A 90 12.85 25.03 -3.48
N LEU A 91 14.06 24.62 -3.10
CA LEU A 91 15.30 25.02 -3.78
C LEU A 91 15.36 24.51 -5.22
N ILE A 92 14.91 23.27 -5.46
CA ILE A 92 14.82 22.69 -6.80
C ILE A 92 13.81 23.47 -7.67
N ARG A 93 12.65 23.85 -7.11
CA ARG A 93 11.66 24.68 -7.82
C ARG A 93 12.20 26.06 -8.20
N LEU A 94 12.97 26.70 -7.32
CA LEU A 94 13.62 27.99 -7.60
C LEU A 94 14.57 27.92 -8.81
N CYS A 95 15.13 26.74 -9.13
CA CYS A 95 15.97 26.56 -10.32
C CYS A 95 15.17 26.54 -11.63
N ASN A 96 13.90 26.10 -11.59
CA ASN A 96 13.06 25.88 -12.77
C ASN A 96 12.13 27.06 -13.08
N GLU A 97 11.81 27.90 -12.09
CA GLU A 97 10.89 29.04 -12.20
C GLU A 97 11.57 30.36 -11.81
N LYS A 98 11.26 31.46 -12.51
CA LYS A 98 11.89 32.79 -12.28
C LYS A 98 11.51 33.46 -10.95
N SER A 99 10.52 32.95 -10.22
CA SER A 99 10.09 33.45 -8.91
C SER A 99 9.46 32.32 -8.10
N ASN A 100 9.85 32.14 -6.84
CA ASN A 100 9.24 31.16 -5.95
C ASN A 100 8.73 31.84 -4.66
N GLU A 101 7.41 31.87 -4.50
CA GLU A 101 6.73 32.46 -3.33
C GLU A 101 7.04 31.72 -2.00
N GLN A 102 7.59 30.49 -2.05
CA GLN A 102 7.87 29.68 -0.86
C GLN A 102 9.23 29.97 -0.20
N VAL A 103 10.19 30.53 -0.94
CA VAL A 103 11.55 30.78 -0.42
C VAL A 103 11.54 31.78 0.75
N PRO A 104 10.82 32.92 0.68
CA PRO A 104 10.68 33.82 1.83
C PRO A 104 10.16 33.12 3.10
N ALA A 105 9.13 32.28 2.97
CA ALA A 105 8.53 31.58 4.11
C ALA A 105 9.49 30.55 4.74
N ILE A 106 10.31 29.90 3.92
CA ILE A 106 11.35 28.97 4.37
C ILE A 106 12.45 29.70 5.13
N LEU A 107 12.91 30.84 4.60
CA LEU A 107 13.93 31.66 5.27
C LEU A 107 13.38 32.21 6.59
N GLU A 108 12.13 32.62 6.64
CA GLU A 108 11.51 33.09 7.89
C GLU A 108 11.29 31.96 8.89
N HIS A 109 10.95 30.75 8.45
CA HIS A 109 10.89 29.59 9.32
C HIS A 109 12.23 29.34 10.01
N VAL A 110 13.34 29.30 9.26
CA VAL A 110 14.67 29.11 9.84
C VAL A 110 15.06 30.28 10.74
N ASN A 111 14.78 31.51 10.31
CA ASN A 111 15.06 32.72 11.10
C ASN A 111 14.33 32.73 12.45
N SER A 112 13.03 32.42 12.47
CA SER A 112 12.24 32.35 13.72
C SER A 112 12.75 31.26 14.68
N LYS A 113 13.25 30.13 14.17
CA LYS A 113 13.83 29.07 15.01
C LYS A 113 15.20 29.42 15.57
N LEU A 114 15.89 30.41 14.99
CA LEU A 114 17.15 30.96 15.45
C LEU A 114 16.96 32.18 16.37
N GLU A 115 15.72 32.60 16.63
CA GLU A 115 15.45 33.67 17.57
C GLU A 115 15.98 33.29 18.97
N ASN A 116 16.87 34.11 19.51
CA ASN A 116 17.59 33.88 20.78
C ASN A 116 18.45 32.61 20.83
N LYS A 117 18.83 32.03 19.69
CA LYS A 117 19.73 30.87 19.63
C LYS A 117 20.92 31.13 18.71
N GLN A 118 22.07 30.57 19.08
CA GLN A 118 23.27 30.62 18.24
C GLN A 118 23.24 29.56 17.13
N TYR A 119 22.63 28.40 17.38
CA TYR A 119 22.49 27.26 16.46
C TYR A 119 21.09 26.63 16.60
N LEU A 120 20.70 25.77 15.64
CA LEU A 120 19.32 25.31 15.50
C LEU A 120 18.82 24.41 16.64
N VAL A 121 19.70 23.55 17.15
CA VAL A 121 19.33 22.50 18.11
C VAL A 121 20.10 22.62 19.43
N ASP A 122 21.39 22.93 19.37
CA ASP A 122 22.30 22.91 20.52
C ASP A 122 23.02 24.27 20.69
N ASN A 123 23.86 24.40 21.71
CA ASN A 123 24.75 25.55 21.90
C ASN A 123 26.02 25.48 21.02
N GLU A 124 26.22 24.34 20.34
CA GLU A 124 27.30 24.10 19.37
C GLU A 124 26.72 23.74 18.00
N ILE A 125 27.56 23.76 16.96
CA ILE A 125 27.15 23.39 15.60
C ILE A 125 26.67 21.93 15.59
N SER A 126 25.37 21.73 15.40
CA SER A 126 24.75 20.40 15.39
C SER A 126 24.69 19.78 13.99
N VAL A 127 24.25 18.52 13.93
CA VAL A 127 23.92 17.82 12.68
C VAL A 127 22.87 18.59 11.88
N ALA A 128 21.88 19.19 12.54
CA ALA A 128 20.85 20.00 11.89
C ALA A 128 21.47 21.25 11.26
N ASP A 129 22.39 21.92 11.96
CA ASP A 129 23.07 23.12 11.45
C ASP A 129 23.86 22.80 10.18
N ILE A 130 24.64 21.72 10.18
CA ILE A 130 25.42 21.31 9.01
C ILE A 130 24.51 21.01 7.81
N VAL A 131 23.39 20.33 8.02
CA VAL A 131 22.48 19.97 6.93
C VAL A 131 21.73 21.19 6.37
N ILE A 132 21.11 22.00 7.23
CA ILE A 132 20.35 23.17 6.80
C ILE A 132 21.26 24.24 6.19
N TRP A 133 22.42 24.49 6.80
CA TRP A 133 23.38 25.49 6.32
C TRP A 133 23.91 25.15 4.93
N SER A 134 24.24 23.87 4.69
CA SER A 134 24.72 23.41 3.38
C SER A 134 23.69 23.57 2.28
N SER A 135 22.42 23.29 2.59
CA SER A 135 21.33 23.42 1.62
C SER A 135 20.99 24.88 1.33
N LEU A 136 21.05 25.76 2.34
CA LEU A 136 20.84 27.21 2.16
C LEU A 136 22.05 27.95 1.58
N TYR A 137 23.22 27.31 1.51
CA TYR A 137 24.44 27.93 0.99
C TYR A 137 24.26 28.52 -0.41
N CYS A 138 23.48 27.87 -1.29
CA CYS A 138 23.26 28.33 -2.66
C CYS A 138 22.55 29.70 -2.75
N ILE A 139 21.69 30.02 -1.77
CA ILE A 139 20.93 31.27 -1.71
C ILE A 139 21.70 32.30 -0.88
N LEU A 140 22.13 31.94 0.33
CA LEU A 140 22.71 32.87 1.30
C LEU A 140 24.16 33.26 1.00
N SER A 141 24.83 32.56 0.08
CA SER A 141 26.16 32.96 -0.40
C SER A 141 26.14 34.07 -1.46
N GLN A 142 24.96 34.46 -1.98
CA GLN A 142 24.81 35.40 -3.08
C GLN A 142 24.29 36.77 -2.60
N PRO A 143 25.04 37.87 -2.75
CA PRO A 143 24.62 39.19 -2.28
C PRO A 143 23.27 39.67 -2.84
N ASN A 144 22.96 39.35 -4.10
CA ASN A 144 21.76 39.83 -4.79
C ASN A 144 20.48 39.09 -4.35
N LEU A 145 20.57 37.77 -4.09
CA LEU A 145 19.45 36.97 -3.58
C LEU A 145 19.22 37.23 -2.08
N VAL A 146 20.30 37.54 -1.36
CA VAL A 146 20.26 37.95 0.05
C VAL A 146 19.54 39.29 0.21
N SER A 147 19.76 40.27 -0.66
CA SER A 147 19.12 41.59 -0.56
C SER A 147 17.63 41.62 -0.92
N GLU A 148 17.15 40.73 -1.78
CA GLU A 148 15.73 40.68 -2.17
C GLU A 148 14.83 39.97 -1.13
N HIS A 149 15.40 39.16 -0.23
CA HIS A 149 14.62 38.20 0.58
C HIS A 149 14.88 38.25 2.10
N LEU A 150 15.61 39.24 2.63
CA LEU A 150 15.96 39.27 4.05
C LEU A 150 15.70 40.63 4.72
N SER A 151 14.65 40.66 5.54
CA SER A 151 14.51 41.55 6.70
C SER A 151 15.00 40.87 8.00
N HIS A 152 15.76 39.77 7.89
CA HIS A 152 15.91 38.75 8.93
C HIS A 152 17.34 38.67 9.49
N ASN A 153 17.55 39.23 10.69
CA ASN A 153 18.88 39.38 11.29
C ASN A 153 19.47 38.07 11.85
N HIS A 154 18.66 37.11 12.29
CA HIS A 154 19.15 35.91 13.00
C HIS A 154 19.73 34.87 12.05
N ILE A 155 19.04 34.56 10.95
CA ILE A 155 19.53 33.61 9.95
C ILE A 155 20.84 34.07 9.29
N VAL A 156 20.98 35.39 9.04
CA VAL A 156 22.22 35.95 8.49
C VAL A 156 23.36 35.82 9.49
N SER A 157 23.12 36.16 10.76
CA SER A 157 24.13 36.00 11.82
C SER A 157 24.57 34.55 11.98
N TRP A 158 23.62 33.62 12.10
CA TRP A 158 23.85 32.18 12.15
C TRP A 158 24.66 31.68 10.94
N PHE A 159 24.26 32.06 9.73
CA PHE A 159 24.94 31.65 8.51
C PHE A 159 26.39 32.13 8.47
N GLN A 160 26.65 33.39 8.85
CA GLN A 160 28.00 33.95 8.91
C GLN A 160 28.84 33.35 10.04
N ASN A 161 28.23 33.02 11.18
CA ASN A 161 28.93 32.39 12.30
C ASN A 161 29.43 30.99 11.93
N ILE A 162 28.59 30.18 11.28
CA ILE A 162 29.02 28.86 10.77
C ILE A 162 30.06 29.03 9.65
N ARG A 163 29.88 30.00 8.74
CA ARG A 163 30.83 30.24 7.65
C ARG A 163 32.25 30.55 8.13
N LYS A 164 32.40 31.28 9.24
CA LYS A 164 33.69 31.66 9.84
C LYS A 164 34.36 30.54 10.66
N HIS A 165 33.69 29.40 10.84
CA HIS A 165 34.26 28.29 11.57
C HIS A 165 35.43 27.68 10.79
N GLU A 166 36.57 27.43 11.46
CA GLU A 166 37.83 27.01 10.81
C GLU A 166 37.67 25.79 9.88
N LEU A 167 36.93 24.78 10.34
CA LEU A 167 36.63 23.57 9.57
C LEU A 167 35.77 23.85 8.33
N VAL A 168 34.82 24.80 8.44
CA VAL A 168 33.96 25.20 7.33
C VAL A 168 34.78 25.97 6.30
N GLU A 169 35.62 26.92 6.73
CA GLU A 169 36.52 27.65 5.83
C GLU A 169 37.54 26.73 5.13
N ALA A 170 38.05 25.70 5.81
CA ALA A 170 38.93 24.71 5.21
C ALA A 170 38.22 23.92 4.09
N VAL A 171 36.97 23.48 4.32
CA VAL A 171 36.17 22.79 3.29
C VAL A 171 35.84 23.73 2.13
N LEU A 172 35.46 24.97 2.41
CA LEU A 172 35.13 25.96 1.39
C LEU A 172 36.33 26.36 0.52
N ARG A 173 37.56 26.37 1.05
CA ARG A 173 38.78 26.64 0.26
C ARG A 173 39.03 25.59 -0.83
N GLY A 174 38.68 24.34 -0.57
CA GLY A 174 38.73 23.23 -1.53
C GLY A 174 37.49 23.10 -2.42
N TRP A 175 36.49 23.97 -2.21
CA TRP A 175 35.20 23.97 -2.87
C TRP A 175 35.03 25.30 -3.62
N THR A 176 35.53 25.38 -4.86
CA THR A 176 35.57 26.58 -5.73
C THR A 176 34.83 26.32 -7.06
N SER A 177 34.27 27.27 -7.82
CA SER A 177 33.91 28.69 -7.67
C SER A 177 32.89 29.03 -8.78
N GLU A 178 31.59 28.81 -8.58
CA GLU A 178 30.58 29.16 -9.59
C GLU A 178 29.37 29.81 -8.92
N SER A 179 28.64 30.65 -9.67
CA SER A 179 27.53 31.44 -9.18
C SER A 179 26.45 30.56 -8.53
N GLY A 180 25.66 31.11 -7.60
CA GLY A 180 24.58 30.38 -6.91
C GLY A 180 23.62 29.64 -7.84
N THR A 181 23.49 30.12 -9.08
CA THR A 181 22.75 29.48 -10.17
C THR A 181 23.32 28.13 -10.61
N GLU A 182 24.64 27.94 -10.65
CA GLU A 182 25.26 26.65 -11.02
C GLU A 182 25.15 25.63 -9.88
N ILE A 183 25.19 26.08 -8.62
CA ILE A 183 24.91 25.23 -7.44
C ILE A 183 23.44 24.77 -7.46
N LEU A 184 22.52 25.67 -7.82
CA LEU A 184 21.09 25.35 -7.99
C LEU A 184 20.85 24.38 -9.15
N LYS A 185 21.55 24.53 -10.29
CA LYS A 185 21.50 23.56 -11.40
C LYS A 185 22.07 22.20 -11.00
N ALA A 186 23.15 22.16 -10.22
CA ALA A 186 23.73 20.91 -9.76
C ALA A 186 22.75 20.09 -8.89
N LEU A 187 21.79 20.73 -8.21
CA LEU A 187 20.72 20.06 -7.47
C LEU A 187 19.69 19.36 -8.39
N THR A 188 19.53 19.79 -9.64
CA THR A 188 18.52 19.23 -10.57
C THR A 188 19.03 18.02 -11.35
N GLU A 189 20.35 17.85 -11.46
CA GLU A 189 20.94 16.78 -12.26
C GLU A 189 20.84 15.38 -11.61
N PRO A 190 20.84 15.24 -10.28
CA PRO A 190 20.50 13.94 -9.67
C PRO A 190 19.93 14.07 -8.25
N SER A 191 18.65 13.84 -8.04
CA SER A 191 18.16 13.26 -6.78
C SER A 191 16.77 12.68 -7.02
N TRP A 192 16.40 11.68 -6.23
CA TRP A 192 15.10 10.99 -6.23
C TRP A 192 13.88 11.91 -6.01
N TYR A 193 14.09 13.22 -5.85
CA TYR A 193 13.04 14.20 -5.82
C TYR A 193 12.87 14.82 -7.22
N PHE A 194 11.71 14.54 -7.82
CA PHE A 194 11.16 15.20 -9.02
C PHE A 194 11.67 14.73 -10.39
N ASN A 195 11.10 13.62 -10.87
CA ASN A 195 10.43 13.65 -12.18
C ASN A 195 8.97 14.06 -11.95
N VAL A 196 8.76 15.32 -11.53
CA VAL A 196 7.53 16.04 -11.86
C VAL A 196 7.98 17.08 -12.88
N SER A 197 7.97 16.69 -14.14
CA SER A 197 7.88 17.67 -15.20
C SER A 197 6.90 17.16 -16.24
N ASN A 198 5.93 18.04 -16.52
CA ASN A 198 4.86 17.96 -17.51
C ASN A 198 3.62 17.12 -17.22
N SER A 199 3.08 17.20 -16.00
CA SER A 199 1.64 17.00 -15.78
C SER A 199 1.03 18.24 -15.14
N GLU A 200 0.31 18.98 -15.98
CA GLU A 200 -0.78 19.92 -15.67
C GLU A 200 -0.40 21.15 -14.85
N LYS A 201 -0.92 22.31 -15.28
CA LYS A 201 -1.06 23.49 -14.42
C LYS A 201 -1.72 23.02 -13.13
N THR A 202 -0.91 22.85 -12.09
CA THR A 202 -1.37 22.53 -10.74
C THR A 202 -2.32 23.66 -10.38
N GLN A 203 -3.61 23.37 -10.34
CA GLN A 203 -4.52 24.11 -9.48
C GLN A 203 -3.83 24.15 -8.13
N SER A 204 -3.56 25.36 -7.65
CA SER A 204 -2.91 25.71 -6.40
C SER A 204 -3.19 24.65 -5.33
N ILE A 205 -2.25 23.71 -5.17
CA ILE A 205 -2.13 22.96 -3.94
C ILE A 205 -1.55 23.99 -2.98
N ASN A 206 -2.44 24.65 -2.23
CA ASN A 206 -2.07 25.26 -0.97
C ASN A 206 -1.41 24.16 -0.16
N VAL A 207 -0.08 24.16 -0.15
CA VAL A 207 0.67 23.69 1.00
C VAL A 207 0.24 24.67 2.08
N ASP A 208 -0.74 24.28 2.89
CA ASP A 208 -1.09 25.01 4.08
C ASP A 208 0.20 25.12 4.91
N THR A 209 0.85 26.28 4.81
CA THR A 209 1.59 26.91 5.91
C THR A 209 0.81 26.63 7.18
N GLU A 210 1.45 26.03 8.20
CA GLU A 210 0.90 25.74 9.54
C GLU A 210 -0.53 26.28 9.66
N SER A 211 -1.53 25.43 9.37
CA SER A 211 -2.88 25.89 8.99
C SER A 211 -3.34 26.97 9.96
N SER A 212 -3.22 28.24 9.55
CA SER A 212 -3.58 29.32 10.45
C SER A 212 -5.07 29.18 10.67
N ILE A 213 -5.46 28.91 11.91
CA ILE A 213 -6.87 28.84 12.26
C ILE A 213 -7.37 30.26 12.13
N SER A 214 -8.29 30.48 11.19
CA SER A 214 -8.87 31.81 11.02
C SER A 214 -9.79 32.12 12.22
N PRO A 215 -10.03 33.40 12.52
CA PRO A 215 -11.01 33.78 13.55
C PRO A 215 -12.40 33.18 13.29
N GLU A 216 -12.76 32.98 12.01
CA GLU A 216 -14.02 32.34 11.64
C GLU A 216 -14.02 30.83 11.95
N ASP A 217 -12.91 30.13 11.70
CA ASP A 217 -12.77 28.71 12.06
C ASP A 217 -12.94 28.50 13.58
N LEU A 218 -12.37 29.39 14.40
CA LEU A 218 -12.56 29.38 15.86
C LEU A 218 -14.03 29.57 16.25
N ARG A 219 -14.68 30.58 15.66
CA ARG A 219 -16.09 30.89 15.94
C ARG A 219 -17.01 29.73 15.57
N LEU A 220 -16.74 29.06 14.45
CA LEU A 220 -17.49 27.88 14.01
C LEU A 220 -17.25 26.69 14.95
N ALA A 221 -16.01 26.44 15.36
CA ALA A 221 -15.69 25.38 16.32
C ALA A 221 -16.35 25.61 17.69
N GLU A 222 -16.30 26.84 18.21
CA GLU A 222 -16.96 27.23 19.46
C GLU A 222 -18.48 27.04 19.37
N LYS A 223 -19.09 27.52 18.27
CA LYS A 223 -20.53 27.36 18.03
C LYS A 223 -20.93 25.89 17.95
N ALA A 224 -20.19 25.07 17.20
CA ALA A 224 -20.47 23.65 17.05
C ALA A 224 -20.38 22.89 18.37
N TRP A 225 -19.31 23.15 19.14
CA TRP A 225 -19.09 22.50 20.43
C TRP A 225 -20.13 22.88 21.49
N SER A 226 -20.55 24.14 21.51
CA SER A 226 -21.49 24.68 22.49
C SER A 226 -22.96 24.43 22.12
N SER A 227 -23.24 23.99 20.89
CA SER A 227 -24.59 23.74 20.42
C SER A 227 -25.16 22.45 21.02
N LYS A 228 -26.43 22.49 21.43
CA LYS A 228 -27.19 21.28 21.74
C LYS A 228 -27.57 20.59 20.44
N VAL A 229 -26.84 19.54 20.08
CA VAL A 229 -27.10 18.77 18.85
C VAL A 229 -27.83 17.47 19.21
N THR A 230 -28.99 17.26 18.60
CA THR A 230 -29.62 15.94 18.56
C THR A 230 -29.02 15.16 17.40
N ARG A 231 -28.24 14.11 17.69
CA ARG A 231 -27.68 13.24 16.65
C ARG A 231 -28.72 12.23 16.19
N PRO A 232 -28.79 11.96 14.88
CA PRO A 232 -29.61 10.85 14.40
C PRO A 232 -29.01 9.53 14.86
N MET A 233 -29.87 8.57 15.19
CA MET A 233 -29.41 7.19 15.38
C MET A 233 -28.91 6.61 14.05
N PRO A 234 -27.89 5.72 14.07
CA PRO A 234 -27.46 5.01 12.88
C PRO A 234 -28.63 4.24 12.27
N LYS A 235 -28.80 4.33 10.96
CA LYS A 235 -29.79 3.53 10.24
C LYS A 235 -29.52 2.05 10.47
N VAL A 236 -30.59 1.31 10.77
CA VAL A 236 -30.57 -0.15 10.73
C VAL A 236 -30.81 -0.56 9.28
N PHE A 237 -29.77 -1.05 8.62
CA PHE A 237 -29.88 -1.61 7.28
C PHE A 237 -30.38 -3.05 7.38
N SER A 238 -31.69 -3.25 7.18
CA SER A 238 -32.26 -4.59 7.04
C SER A 238 -32.24 -5.01 5.57
N ALA A 239 -31.93 -6.28 5.32
CA ALA A 239 -31.99 -6.83 3.98
C ALA A 239 -33.47 -7.06 3.57
N PRO A 240 -33.88 -6.69 2.33
CA PRO A 240 -33.05 -6.06 1.31
C PRO A 240 -32.92 -4.54 1.50
N ILE A 241 -31.70 -4.02 1.31
CA ILE A 241 -31.47 -2.57 1.27
C ILE A 241 -31.89 -2.07 -0.12
N LEU A 242 -32.86 -1.15 -0.14
CA LEU A 242 -33.39 -0.52 -1.35
C LEU A 242 -33.09 0.98 -1.38
N PRO A 243 -32.96 1.59 -2.57
CA PRO A 243 -32.71 3.01 -2.66
C PRO A 243 -33.96 3.80 -2.26
N LYS A 244 -33.75 4.98 -1.65
CA LYS A 244 -34.83 5.85 -1.17
C LYS A 244 -34.85 7.17 -1.91
N LYS A 245 -36.05 7.59 -2.32
CA LYS A 245 -36.30 8.88 -2.96
C LYS A 245 -35.91 10.04 -2.04
N GLY A 246 -35.22 11.04 -2.59
CA GLY A 246 -34.79 12.23 -1.84
C GLY A 246 -33.57 12.02 -0.92
N GLU A 247 -33.03 10.80 -0.86
CA GLU A 247 -31.83 10.48 -0.09
C GLU A 247 -30.64 10.14 -1.02
N LYS A 248 -29.42 10.16 -0.47
CA LYS A 248 -28.24 9.67 -1.20
C LYS A 248 -28.21 8.14 -1.20
N ASN A 249 -28.17 7.56 -2.39
CA ASN A 249 -28.14 6.11 -2.61
C ASN A 249 -26.85 5.72 -3.34
N PHE A 250 -26.09 4.79 -2.76
CA PHE A 250 -24.80 4.34 -3.26
C PHE A 250 -24.89 2.86 -3.61
N LEU A 251 -24.62 2.52 -4.86
CA LEU A 251 -24.32 1.17 -5.26
C LEU A 251 -22.79 1.04 -5.28
N VAL A 252 -22.26 0.07 -4.54
CA VAL A 252 -20.81 -0.18 -4.48
C VAL A 252 -20.58 -1.61 -4.94
N THR A 253 -19.69 -1.79 -5.90
CA THR A 253 -19.24 -3.12 -6.32
C THR A 253 -17.73 -3.23 -6.19
N SER A 254 -17.29 -4.45 -5.88
CA SER A 254 -15.89 -4.83 -6.00
C SER A 254 -15.74 -5.81 -7.15
N ALA A 255 -14.66 -5.66 -7.93
CA ALA A 255 -14.36 -6.58 -9.01
C ALA A 255 -14.45 -8.03 -8.56
N LEU A 256 -15.20 -8.84 -9.32
CA LEU A 256 -15.42 -10.25 -9.02
C LEU A 256 -14.10 -11.03 -9.13
N PRO A 257 -13.51 -11.53 -8.03
CA PRO A 257 -12.34 -12.40 -8.09
C PRO A 257 -12.62 -13.67 -8.88
N TYR A 258 -11.68 -14.05 -9.74
CA TYR A 258 -11.67 -15.39 -10.35
C TYR A 258 -11.59 -16.47 -9.28
N VAL A 259 -12.57 -17.37 -9.29
CA VAL A 259 -12.76 -18.38 -8.25
C VAL A 259 -11.64 -19.43 -8.22
N ASN A 260 -10.89 -19.62 -9.30
CA ASN A 260 -9.93 -20.73 -9.40
C ASN A 260 -8.62 -20.54 -8.59
N ASN A 261 -8.49 -19.45 -7.82
CA ASN A 261 -7.28 -19.17 -7.04
C ASN A 261 -7.59 -18.51 -5.69
N VAL A 262 -6.83 -18.89 -4.66
CA VAL A 262 -6.85 -18.19 -3.37
C VAL A 262 -6.39 -16.74 -3.57
N PRO A 263 -7.13 -15.73 -3.10
CA PRO A 263 -6.74 -14.34 -3.24
C PRO A 263 -5.52 -14.02 -2.36
N HIS A 264 -4.57 -13.26 -2.89
CA HIS A 264 -3.44 -12.72 -2.13
C HIS A 264 -3.73 -11.29 -1.66
N LEU A 265 -2.87 -10.73 -0.78
CA LEU A 265 -3.07 -9.39 -0.21
C LEU A 265 -3.23 -8.30 -1.29
N GLY A 266 -2.57 -8.46 -2.44
CA GLY A 266 -2.72 -7.58 -3.60
C GLY A 266 -4.13 -7.57 -4.20
N ASN A 267 -4.78 -8.74 -4.35
CA ASN A 267 -6.17 -8.78 -4.80
C ASN A 267 -7.11 -8.15 -3.76
N ILE A 268 -6.81 -8.38 -2.48
CA ILE A 268 -7.63 -7.86 -1.38
C ILE A 268 -7.60 -6.33 -1.34
N ILE A 269 -6.41 -5.73 -1.34
CA ILE A 269 -6.28 -4.26 -1.28
C ILE A 269 -6.80 -3.57 -2.54
N GLY A 270 -6.57 -4.15 -3.72
CA GLY A 270 -6.97 -3.53 -5.00
C GLY A 270 -8.47 -3.50 -5.22
N CYS A 271 -9.21 -4.43 -4.61
CA CYS A 271 -10.64 -4.60 -4.83
C CYS A 271 -11.42 -4.54 -3.51
N VAL A 272 -11.58 -5.67 -2.82
CA VAL A 272 -12.61 -5.85 -1.78
C VAL A 272 -12.38 -5.01 -0.53
N LEU A 273 -11.13 -4.79 -0.12
CA LEU A 273 -10.79 -3.98 1.05
C LEU A 273 -10.97 -2.49 0.76
N SER A 274 -10.63 -2.04 -0.45
CA SER A 274 -10.87 -0.65 -0.87
C SER A 274 -12.36 -0.32 -0.91
N ALA A 275 -13.17 -1.20 -1.52
CA ALA A 275 -14.62 -1.04 -1.57
C ALA A 275 -15.26 -1.08 -0.17
N ASP A 276 -14.77 -1.97 0.72
CA ASP A 276 -15.28 -2.09 2.09
C ASP A 276 -15.09 -0.80 2.90
N VAL A 277 -13.93 -0.16 2.80
CA VAL A 277 -13.65 1.13 3.46
C VAL A 277 -14.65 2.17 2.99
N PHE A 278 -14.88 2.29 1.68
CA PHE A 278 -15.83 3.24 1.15
C PHE A 278 -17.27 2.92 1.56
N ALA A 279 -17.70 1.65 1.49
CA ALA A 279 -19.03 1.24 1.92
C ALA A 279 -19.28 1.52 3.40
N ARG A 280 -18.31 1.22 4.28
CA ARG A 280 -18.37 1.54 5.71
C ARG A 280 -18.44 3.05 5.94
N TYR A 281 -17.66 3.83 5.21
CA TYR A 281 -17.75 5.29 5.24
C TYR A 281 -19.15 5.79 4.87
N CYS A 282 -19.77 5.28 3.79
CA CYS A 282 -21.15 5.62 3.43
C CYS A 282 -22.14 5.30 4.55
N ARG A 283 -21.98 4.16 5.25
CA ARG A 283 -22.80 3.80 6.42
C ARG A 283 -22.59 4.77 7.59
N LEU A 284 -21.36 5.19 7.88
CA LEU A 284 -21.08 6.21 8.90
C LEU A 284 -21.71 7.57 8.56
N ARG A 285 -21.82 7.91 7.28
CA ARG A 285 -22.53 9.11 6.80
C ARG A 285 -24.05 8.96 6.78
N ASN A 286 -24.56 7.81 7.23
CA ASN A 286 -25.97 7.46 7.28
C ASN A 286 -26.67 7.45 5.89
N TRP A 287 -25.91 7.17 4.83
CA TRP A 287 -26.42 7.06 3.46
C TRP A 287 -26.92 5.65 3.16
N ASN A 288 -27.84 5.52 2.20
CA ASN A 288 -28.27 4.19 1.75
C ASN A 288 -27.18 3.62 0.87
N VAL A 289 -26.58 2.50 1.27
CA VAL A 289 -25.50 1.85 0.52
C VAL A 289 -25.79 0.37 0.37
N LEU A 290 -25.61 -0.14 -0.84
CA LEU A 290 -25.62 -1.55 -1.15
C LEU A 290 -24.24 -1.94 -1.70
N TYR A 291 -23.49 -2.72 -0.93
CA TYR A 291 -22.17 -3.25 -1.28
C TYR A 291 -22.27 -4.71 -1.73
N ILE A 292 -22.13 -4.92 -3.04
CA ILE A 292 -22.22 -6.22 -3.70
C ILE A 292 -20.82 -6.71 -4.10
N GLY A 293 -20.57 -8.00 -3.88
CA GLY A 293 -19.43 -8.71 -4.44
C GLY A 293 -19.80 -10.16 -4.77
N GLY A 294 -18.84 -10.92 -5.25
CA GLY A 294 -19.04 -12.33 -5.52
C GLY A 294 -17.81 -12.97 -6.13
N THR A 295 -17.99 -14.10 -6.79
CA THR A 295 -16.92 -14.81 -7.50
C THR A 295 -17.25 -14.90 -8.98
N ASP A 296 -16.23 -14.70 -9.82
CA ASP A 296 -16.30 -15.00 -11.25
C ASP A 296 -15.87 -16.45 -11.48
N GLU A 297 -16.80 -17.26 -11.97
CA GLU A 297 -16.69 -18.71 -11.95
C GLU A 297 -16.57 -19.35 -13.33
N PHE A 298 -16.86 -18.62 -14.40
CA PHE A 298 -16.88 -19.16 -15.77
C PHE A 298 -15.52 -19.07 -16.48
N GLY A 299 -15.42 -19.76 -17.62
CA GLY A 299 -14.29 -19.66 -18.53
C GLY A 299 -13.26 -20.79 -18.44
N THR A 300 -12.30 -20.76 -19.37
CA THR A 300 -11.33 -21.83 -19.60
C THR A 300 -10.44 -22.10 -18.39
N ALA A 301 -10.11 -21.07 -17.61
CA ALA A 301 -9.23 -21.21 -16.46
C ALA A 301 -9.85 -22.10 -15.37
N THR A 302 -11.18 -22.03 -15.19
CA THR A 302 -11.93 -22.92 -14.29
C THR A 302 -11.91 -24.35 -14.81
N GLU A 303 -12.20 -24.60 -16.10
CA GLU A 303 -12.14 -25.96 -16.67
C GLU A 303 -10.75 -26.57 -16.54
N THR A 304 -9.70 -25.77 -16.77
CA THR A 304 -8.30 -26.20 -16.65
C THR A 304 -7.98 -26.63 -15.23
N LYS A 305 -8.33 -25.77 -14.27
CA LYS A 305 -8.07 -26.03 -12.85
C LYS A 305 -8.88 -27.22 -12.33
N ALA A 306 -10.13 -27.37 -12.79
CA ALA A 306 -10.97 -28.52 -12.51
C ALA A 306 -10.30 -29.82 -12.99
N LEU A 307 -9.74 -29.83 -14.21
CA LEU A 307 -9.01 -30.98 -14.74
C LEU A 307 -7.74 -31.29 -13.93
N GLU A 308 -6.95 -30.28 -13.57
CA GLU A 308 -5.75 -30.43 -12.73
C GLU A 308 -6.06 -31.05 -11.36
N GLU A 309 -7.16 -30.63 -10.73
CA GLU A 309 -7.60 -31.12 -9.42
C GLU A 309 -8.50 -32.36 -9.50
N LYS A 310 -8.77 -32.87 -10.72
CA LYS A 310 -9.66 -34.02 -10.96
C LYS A 310 -11.08 -33.80 -10.40
N LEU A 311 -11.60 -32.59 -10.58
CA LEU A 311 -12.95 -32.17 -10.18
C LEU A 311 -13.76 -31.74 -11.41
N THR A 312 -15.08 -31.63 -11.26
CA THR A 312 -15.92 -30.91 -12.22
C THR A 312 -15.77 -29.39 -12.04
N PRO A 313 -16.05 -28.57 -13.08
CA PRO A 313 -16.07 -27.11 -12.94
C PRO A 313 -16.95 -26.60 -11.78
N GLN A 314 -18.15 -27.16 -11.59
CA GLN A 314 -19.01 -26.78 -10.47
C GLN A 314 -18.35 -27.10 -9.11
N GLN A 315 -17.79 -28.29 -8.93
CA GLN A 315 -17.14 -28.68 -7.67
C GLN A 315 -15.94 -27.79 -7.32
N ILE A 316 -15.14 -27.38 -8.30
CA ILE A 316 -14.03 -26.47 -8.02
C ILE A 316 -14.50 -25.07 -7.66
N CYS A 317 -15.53 -24.56 -8.34
CA CYS A 317 -16.16 -23.30 -8.00
C CYS A 317 -16.73 -23.33 -6.58
N ASP A 318 -17.47 -24.39 -6.21
CA ASP A 318 -18.05 -24.55 -4.88
C ASP A 318 -16.97 -24.55 -3.78
N LYS A 319 -15.88 -25.30 -4.01
CA LYS A 319 -14.74 -25.36 -3.10
C LYS A 319 -14.14 -23.98 -2.87
N TYR A 320 -13.83 -23.25 -3.95
CA TYR A 320 -13.13 -21.99 -3.82
C TYR A 320 -14.03 -20.81 -3.44
N PHE A 321 -15.32 -20.84 -3.78
CA PHE A 321 -16.29 -19.86 -3.28
C PHE A 321 -16.27 -19.79 -1.75
N VAL A 322 -16.28 -20.96 -1.09
CA VAL A 322 -16.17 -21.05 0.37
C VAL A 322 -14.85 -20.44 0.86
N ILE A 323 -13.72 -20.76 0.22
CA ILE A 323 -12.42 -20.20 0.58
C ILE A 323 -12.40 -18.67 0.47
N HIS A 324 -12.91 -18.11 -0.63
CA HIS A 324 -13.01 -16.66 -0.81
C HIS A 324 -13.87 -16.04 0.29
N LYS A 325 -15.05 -16.61 0.55
CA LYS A 325 -15.96 -16.13 1.57
C LYS A 325 -15.30 -16.12 2.96
N GLU A 326 -14.67 -17.22 3.38
CA GLU A 326 -13.97 -17.31 4.67
C GLU A 326 -12.83 -16.29 4.79
N VAL A 327 -12.05 -16.09 3.72
CA VAL A 327 -10.98 -15.08 3.70
C VAL A 327 -11.56 -13.69 3.88
N TYR A 328 -12.60 -13.34 3.14
CA TYR A 328 -13.20 -12.00 3.20
C TYR A 328 -13.92 -11.74 4.53
N GLU A 329 -14.57 -12.76 5.11
CA GLU A 329 -15.12 -12.68 6.46
C GLU A 329 -14.03 -12.46 7.51
N TRP A 330 -12.88 -13.15 7.42
CA TRP A 330 -11.76 -12.94 8.34
C TRP A 330 -11.15 -11.54 8.21
N PHE A 331 -11.01 -11.02 6.98
CA PHE A 331 -10.62 -9.63 6.73
C PHE A 331 -11.71 -8.60 7.09
N ASN A 332 -12.85 -9.05 7.61
CA ASN A 332 -13.99 -8.23 7.99
C ASN A 332 -14.49 -7.36 6.83
N ILE A 333 -14.64 -7.95 5.65
CA ILE A 333 -15.26 -7.32 4.49
C ILE A 333 -16.78 -7.40 4.64
N SER A 334 -17.44 -6.24 4.69
CA SER A 334 -18.86 -6.09 5.00
C SER A 334 -19.74 -6.03 3.76
N PHE A 335 -19.67 -7.06 2.91
CA PHE A 335 -20.63 -7.21 1.82
C PHE A 335 -22.06 -7.29 2.38
N ASP A 336 -22.99 -6.59 1.75
CA ASP A 336 -24.42 -6.79 2.02
C ASP A 336 -24.91 -8.09 1.37
N HIS A 337 -24.28 -8.47 0.24
CA HIS A 337 -24.40 -9.80 -0.36
C HIS A 337 -23.13 -10.19 -1.13
N PHE A 338 -22.62 -11.40 -0.86
CA PHE A 338 -21.50 -12.01 -1.59
C PHE A 338 -22.00 -13.22 -2.39
N GLY A 339 -22.18 -13.05 -3.70
CA GLY A 339 -22.81 -14.02 -4.59
C GLY A 339 -21.86 -14.72 -5.57
N ARG A 340 -22.42 -15.27 -6.64
CA ARG A 340 -21.73 -16.14 -7.63
C ARG A 340 -22.27 -15.86 -9.02
N THR A 341 -21.45 -16.05 -10.07
CA THR A 341 -21.93 -15.93 -11.45
C THR A 341 -22.58 -17.22 -11.98
N THR A 342 -22.41 -18.38 -11.36
CA THR A 342 -23.06 -19.64 -11.81
C THR A 342 -24.48 -19.80 -11.25
N THR A 343 -25.37 -18.84 -11.54
CA THR A 343 -26.76 -18.84 -11.05
C THR A 343 -27.78 -18.84 -12.19
N PRO A 344 -29.02 -19.30 -11.94
CA PRO A 344 -30.11 -19.13 -12.91
C PRO A 344 -30.34 -17.66 -13.30
N GLN A 345 -30.20 -16.74 -12.34
CA GLN A 345 -30.36 -15.29 -12.55
C GLN A 345 -29.29 -14.76 -13.53
N GLN A 346 -28.03 -15.19 -13.40
CA GLN A 346 -26.99 -14.84 -14.39
C GLN A 346 -27.41 -15.27 -15.78
N LYS A 347 -27.80 -16.54 -15.94
CA LYS A 347 -28.21 -17.06 -17.25
C LYS A 347 -29.34 -16.22 -17.84
N LEU A 348 -30.39 -15.96 -17.08
CA LEU A 348 -31.55 -15.23 -17.56
C LEU A 348 -31.22 -13.78 -17.94
N ILE A 349 -30.50 -13.05 -17.07
CA ILE A 349 -30.18 -11.62 -17.29
C ILE A 349 -29.17 -11.47 -18.42
N THR A 350 -28.15 -12.32 -18.50
CA THR A 350 -27.17 -12.28 -19.61
C THR A 350 -27.85 -12.58 -20.95
N GLN A 351 -28.76 -13.55 -21.00
CA GLN A 351 -29.54 -13.84 -22.20
C GLN A 351 -30.48 -12.68 -22.57
N GLU A 352 -31.14 -12.06 -21.60
CA GLU A 352 -31.95 -10.84 -21.80
C GLU A 352 -31.12 -9.72 -22.42
N PHE A 353 -29.97 -9.40 -21.81
CA PHE A 353 -29.06 -8.35 -22.26
C PHE A 353 -28.56 -8.62 -23.67
N PHE A 354 -28.10 -9.84 -23.93
CA PHE A 354 -27.64 -10.23 -25.25
C PHE A 354 -28.73 -10.10 -26.31
N LEU A 355 -29.95 -10.59 -26.05
CA LEU A 355 -31.05 -10.54 -27.01
C LEU A 355 -31.46 -9.10 -27.33
N ASP A 356 -31.43 -8.20 -26.35
CA ASP A 356 -31.66 -6.77 -26.57
C ASP A 356 -30.57 -6.14 -27.46
N VAL A 357 -29.29 -6.39 -27.17
CA VAL A 357 -28.16 -5.92 -28.00
C VAL A 357 -28.25 -6.46 -29.42
N HIS A 358 -28.58 -7.74 -29.57
CA HIS A 358 -28.75 -8.42 -30.86
C HIS A 358 -29.91 -7.80 -31.66
N LYS A 359 -31.08 -7.63 -31.03
CA LYS A 359 -32.27 -7.00 -31.63
C LYS A 359 -31.99 -5.57 -32.08
N ASN A 360 -31.13 -4.85 -31.37
CA ASN A 360 -30.73 -3.48 -31.70
C ASN A 360 -29.59 -3.41 -32.76
N ASN A 361 -29.25 -4.53 -33.41
CA ASN A 361 -28.25 -4.62 -34.50
C ASN A 361 -26.81 -4.24 -34.09
N PHE A 362 -26.48 -4.41 -32.81
CA PHE A 362 -25.13 -4.20 -32.26
C PHE A 362 -24.30 -5.48 -32.17
N THR A 363 -24.70 -6.54 -32.87
CA THR A 363 -23.91 -7.76 -33.00
C THR A 363 -23.68 -8.12 -34.46
N SER A 364 -22.58 -8.80 -34.75
CA SER A 364 -22.34 -9.48 -36.03
C SER A 364 -21.92 -10.93 -35.80
N THR A 365 -21.98 -11.75 -36.85
CA THR A 365 -21.47 -13.13 -36.85
C THR A 365 -20.35 -13.25 -37.86
N ALA A 366 -19.24 -13.87 -37.47
CA ALA A 366 -18.15 -14.20 -38.38
C ALA A 366 -17.55 -15.57 -38.02
N SER A 367 -17.17 -16.32 -39.06
CA SER A 367 -16.46 -17.59 -38.91
C SER A 367 -14.99 -17.35 -38.59
N VAL A 368 -14.50 -17.99 -37.53
CA VAL A 368 -13.09 -17.97 -37.12
C VAL A 368 -12.48 -19.35 -37.31
N GLU A 369 -11.26 -19.43 -37.84
CA GLU A 369 -10.52 -20.68 -37.93
C GLU A 369 -9.84 -20.98 -36.59
N GLN A 370 -10.11 -22.17 -36.05
CA GLN A 370 -9.60 -22.59 -34.75
C GLN A 370 -9.15 -24.05 -34.81
N LEU A 371 -8.17 -24.40 -33.98
CA LEU A 371 -7.73 -25.79 -33.84
C LEU A 371 -8.71 -26.59 -32.98
N HIS A 372 -9.25 -27.68 -33.53
CA HIS A 372 -10.14 -28.62 -32.85
C HIS A 372 -9.43 -29.95 -32.61
N CYS A 373 -9.31 -30.34 -31.34
CA CYS A 373 -8.91 -31.70 -31.00
C CYS A 373 -10.11 -32.64 -31.02
N LYS A 374 -10.22 -33.49 -32.05
CA LYS A 374 -11.32 -34.48 -32.17
C LYS A 374 -11.34 -35.50 -31.04
N ALA A 375 -10.17 -35.88 -30.52
CA ALA A 375 -10.06 -36.83 -29.41
C ALA A 375 -10.58 -36.26 -28.08
N CYS A 376 -10.35 -34.96 -27.84
CA CYS A 376 -10.84 -34.28 -26.64
C CYS A 376 -12.24 -33.64 -26.83
N ASP A 377 -12.80 -33.70 -28.05
CA ASP A 377 -14.05 -33.03 -28.43
C ASP A 377 -14.10 -31.57 -27.95
N ARG A 378 -13.06 -30.80 -28.29
CA ARG A 378 -12.96 -29.38 -27.97
C ARG A 378 -12.04 -28.58 -28.87
N PHE A 379 -12.44 -27.33 -29.11
CA PHE A 379 -11.54 -26.33 -29.63
C PHE A 379 -10.45 -26.00 -28.60
N LEU A 380 -9.23 -25.80 -29.09
CA LEU A 380 -8.05 -25.56 -28.27
C LEU A 380 -7.77 -24.07 -28.21
N ALA A 381 -7.67 -23.55 -26.99
CA ALA A 381 -7.02 -22.26 -26.76
C ALA A 381 -5.51 -22.40 -27.03
N ASP A 382 -4.84 -21.31 -27.39
CA ASP A 382 -3.42 -21.26 -27.73
C ASP A 382 -2.52 -21.96 -26.70
N ARG A 383 -2.88 -21.86 -25.42
CA ARG A 383 -2.17 -22.48 -24.27
C ARG A 383 -2.18 -24.01 -24.27
N PHE A 384 -3.14 -24.60 -24.98
CA PHE A 384 -3.31 -26.04 -25.14
C PHE A 384 -2.80 -26.56 -26.50
N VAL A 385 -2.15 -25.68 -27.26
CA VAL A 385 -1.54 -26.02 -28.54
C VAL A 385 -0.02 -25.86 -28.41
N GLU A 386 0.70 -26.90 -28.77
CA GLU A 386 2.15 -26.88 -28.95
C GLU A 386 2.47 -27.38 -30.36
N GLY A 387 3.54 -26.92 -30.97
CA GLY A 387 3.90 -27.34 -32.32
C GLY A 387 5.23 -26.76 -32.77
N ILE A 388 5.59 -27.04 -34.02
CA ILE A 388 6.82 -26.55 -34.61
C ILE A 388 6.61 -25.11 -35.09
N CYS A 389 7.48 -24.18 -34.67
CA CYS A 389 7.45 -22.79 -35.08
C CYS A 389 7.57 -22.67 -36.62
N PRO A 390 6.67 -21.92 -37.29
CA PRO A 390 6.75 -21.73 -38.74
C PRO A 390 8.03 -20.99 -39.17
N ASP A 391 8.56 -20.10 -38.32
CA ASP A 391 9.73 -19.27 -38.66
C ASP A 391 11.05 -19.94 -38.30
N CYS A 392 11.31 -20.20 -37.02
CA CYS A 392 12.62 -20.67 -36.53
C CYS A 392 12.73 -22.18 -36.37
N LYS A 393 11.65 -22.93 -36.67
CA LYS A 393 11.59 -24.40 -36.56
C LYS A 393 11.81 -24.97 -35.15
N PHE A 394 11.65 -24.16 -34.10
CA PHE A 394 11.61 -24.64 -32.72
C PHE A 394 10.44 -25.60 -32.51
N ASP A 395 10.70 -26.81 -32.00
CA ASP A 395 9.76 -27.95 -32.06
C ASP A 395 8.55 -27.87 -31.11
N ASP A 396 8.65 -27.05 -30.06
CA ASP A 396 7.65 -26.92 -28.98
C ASP A 396 7.20 -25.45 -28.79
N ALA A 397 7.00 -24.73 -29.89
CA ALA A 397 6.38 -23.41 -29.86
C ALA A 397 4.93 -23.50 -29.37
N ARG A 398 4.50 -22.50 -28.59
CA ARG A 398 3.13 -22.40 -28.07
C ARG A 398 2.23 -21.75 -29.12
N GLY A 399 0.91 -21.95 -29.01
CA GLY A 399 -0.05 -21.38 -29.96
C GLY A 399 -0.12 -19.85 -30.02
N ASP A 400 0.49 -19.14 -29.08
CA ASP A 400 0.50 -17.68 -28.97
C ASP A 400 1.88 -17.06 -29.22
N GLN A 401 2.94 -17.81 -28.91
CA GLN A 401 4.31 -17.32 -28.97
C GLN A 401 5.31 -18.48 -29.08
N CYS A 402 6.33 -18.30 -29.91
CA CYS A 402 7.48 -19.19 -29.96
C CYS A 402 8.55 -18.77 -28.94
N ASP A 403 8.86 -19.63 -27.96
CA ASP A 403 9.90 -19.35 -26.97
C ASP A 403 11.34 -19.42 -27.55
N GLY A 404 11.52 -20.06 -28.70
CA GLY A 404 12.81 -20.12 -29.42
C GLY A 404 13.26 -18.80 -30.07
N CYS A 405 12.36 -18.11 -30.78
CA CYS A 405 12.66 -16.85 -31.48
C CYS A 405 11.91 -15.61 -30.95
N GLY A 406 10.95 -15.81 -30.03
CA GLY A 406 10.13 -14.73 -29.46
C GLY A 406 8.97 -14.26 -30.34
N HIS A 407 8.81 -14.81 -31.55
CA HIS A 407 7.75 -14.40 -32.49
C HIS A 407 6.35 -14.74 -31.96
N LEU A 408 5.39 -13.81 -32.13
CA LEU A 408 3.98 -14.02 -31.84
C LEU A 408 3.34 -14.69 -33.06
N ILE A 409 2.70 -15.82 -32.84
CA ILE A 409 2.12 -16.67 -33.89
C ILE A 409 0.67 -16.95 -33.57
N ASN A 410 -0.14 -17.18 -34.60
CA ASN A 410 -1.48 -17.75 -34.40
C ASN A 410 -1.37 -19.28 -34.33
N ALA A 411 -2.15 -19.91 -33.46
CA ALA A 411 -2.05 -21.36 -33.25
C ALA A 411 -2.28 -22.18 -34.53
N VAL A 412 -3.10 -21.68 -35.47
CA VAL A 412 -3.36 -22.31 -36.77
C VAL A 412 -2.15 -22.30 -37.71
N GLU A 413 -1.15 -21.44 -37.46
CA GLU A 413 0.08 -21.32 -38.26
C GLU A 413 1.17 -22.33 -37.81
N LEU A 414 0.99 -22.97 -36.66
CA LEU A 414 1.94 -23.97 -36.16
C LEU A 414 2.06 -25.16 -37.11
N ILE A 415 3.30 -25.58 -37.38
CA ILE A 415 3.58 -26.79 -38.14
C ILE A 415 3.44 -28.00 -37.20
N LYS A 416 2.70 -29.03 -37.61
CA LYS A 416 2.43 -30.23 -36.78
C LYS A 416 1.93 -29.85 -35.37
N PRO A 417 0.80 -29.13 -35.26
CA PRO A 417 0.26 -28.77 -33.96
C PRO A 417 -0.10 -30.05 -33.19
N ARG A 418 -0.01 -29.99 -31.88
CA ARG A 418 -0.29 -31.07 -30.93
C ARG A 418 -1.14 -30.51 -29.81
N CYS A 419 -2.15 -31.28 -29.42
CA CYS A 419 -2.95 -30.96 -28.25
C CYS A 419 -2.14 -31.27 -26.98
N LYS A 420 -1.87 -30.27 -26.14
CA LYS A 420 -1.14 -30.46 -24.87
C LYS A 420 -1.84 -31.42 -23.89
N ILE A 421 -3.15 -31.62 -24.06
CA ILE A 421 -3.96 -32.47 -23.17
C ILE A 421 -3.80 -33.96 -23.50
N CYS A 422 -3.86 -34.33 -24.79
CA CYS A 422 -3.86 -35.74 -25.21
C CYS A 422 -2.75 -36.14 -26.19
N GLY A 423 -1.93 -35.19 -26.63
CA GLY A 423 -0.84 -35.39 -27.61
C GLY A 423 -1.30 -35.51 -29.07
N ASN A 424 -2.59 -35.69 -29.34
CA ASN A 424 -3.09 -35.85 -30.71
C ASN A 424 -3.00 -34.56 -31.53
N MET A 425 -2.86 -34.72 -32.85
CA MET A 425 -2.85 -33.60 -33.80
C MET A 425 -4.27 -33.00 -33.94
N PRO A 426 -4.47 -31.72 -33.62
CA PRO A 426 -5.74 -31.04 -33.87
C PRO A 426 -5.90 -30.70 -35.36
N VAL A 427 -7.15 -30.49 -35.78
CA VAL A 427 -7.52 -30.08 -37.15
C VAL A 427 -8.02 -28.64 -37.14
N VAL A 428 -7.73 -27.88 -38.18
CA VAL A 428 -8.30 -26.53 -38.35
C VAL A 428 -9.76 -26.66 -38.75
N GLU A 429 -10.67 -26.07 -37.97
CA GLU A 429 -12.09 -26.02 -38.27
C GLU A 429 -12.62 -24.60 -38.16
N LYS A 430 -13.62 -24.31 -38.98
CA LYS A 430 -14.36 -23.05 -38.95
C LYS A 430 -15.40 -23.11 -37.84
N SER A 431 -15.43 -22.06 -37.03
CA SER A 431 -16.31 -21.91 -35.89
C SER A 431 -16.95 -20.54 -35.95
N ASP A 432 -18.28 -20.49 -36.10
CA ASP A 432 -19.01 -19.22 -36.10
C ASP A 432 -18.98 -18.60 -34.70
N GLN A 433 -18.66 -17.30 -34.65
CA GLN A 433 -18.60 -16.52 -33.42
C GLN A 433 -19.42 -15.24 -33.55
N ILE A 434 -19.96 -14.79 -32.43
CA ILE A 434 -20.70 -13.53 -32.35
C ILE A 434 -19.76 -12.45 -31.81
N PHE A 435 -19.83 -11.28 -32.43
CA PHE A 435 -19.06 -10.11 -32.07
C PHE A 435 -19.99 -8.99 -31.61
N LEU A 436 -19.61 -8.30 -30.53
CA LEU A 436 -20.19 -7.02 -30.14
C LEU A 436 -19.58 -5.91 -31.02
N GLU A 437 -20.44 -5.17 -31.71
CA GLU A 437 -20.09 -4.10 -32.65
C GLU A 437 -19.75 -2.80 -31.92
N LEU A 438 -18.66 -2.82 -31.12
CA LEU A 438 -18.16 -1.64 -30.42
C LEU A 438 -17.97 -0.39 -31.32
N PRO A 439 -17.45 -0.49 -32.56
CA PRO A 439 -17.32 0.70 -33.42
C PRO A 439 -18.64 1.45 -33.63
N LYS A 440 -19.77 0.74 -33.69
CA LYS A 440 -21.10 1.37 -33.87
C LYS A 440 -21.57 2.11 -32.61
N ILE A 441 -21.14 1.65 -31.43
CA ILE A 441 -21.54 2.20 -30.12
C ILE A 441 -20.61 3.34 -29.69
N GLU A 442 -19.36 3.33 -30.18
CA GLU A 442 -18.28 4.23 -29.78
C GLU A 442 -18.68 5.72 -29.71
N PRO A 443 -19.41 6.30 -30.68
CA PRO A 443 -19.76 7.73 -30.60
C PRO A 443 -20.55 8.09 -29.33
N VAL A 444 -21.58 7.31 -29.01
CA VAL A 444 -22.43 7.53 -27.82
C VAL A 444 -21.67 7.20 -26.55
N LEU A 445 -20.83 6.17 -26.59
CA LEU A 445 -19.97 5.79 -25.46
C LEU A 445 -18.98 6.91 -25.12
N ARG A 446 -18.35 7.53 -26.13
CA ARG A 446 -17.39 8.62 -25.98
C ARG A 446 -18.05 9.84 -25.32
N ASP A 447 -19.25 10.22 -25.77
CA ASP A 447 -20.03 11.31 -25.18
C ASP A 447 -20.39 11.05 -23.71
N TRP A 448 -20.66 9.80 -23.34
CA TRP A 448 -20.91 9.42 -21.96
C TRP A 448 -19.62 9.48 -21.13
N ILE A 449 -18.51 8.90 -21.61
CA ILE A 449 -17.21 8.88 -20.91
C ILE A 449 -16.70 10.29 -20.63
N GLU A 450 -16.82 11.23 -21.57
CA GLU A 450 -16.37 12.61 -21.40
C GLU A 450 -17.05 13.29 -20.19
N LYS A 451 -18.33 13.00 -19.97
CA LYS A 451 -19.13 13.58 -18.88
C LYS A 451 -18.79 13.00 -17.50
N VAL A 452 -18.49 11.69 -17.42
CA VAL A 452 -18.33 10.99 -16.14
C VAL A 452 -16.87 10.75 -15.73
N SER A 453 -15.97 10.59 -16.69
CA SER A 453 -14.57 10.23 -16.42
C SER A 453 -13.77 11.24 -15.59
N PRO A 454 -14.08 12.55 -15.49
CA PRO A 454 -13.38 13.44 -14.57
C PRO A 454 -13.45 13.01 -13.10
N GLN A 455 -14.44 12.20 -12.72
CA GLN A 455 -14.63 11.68 -11.37
C GLN A 455 -13.90 10.34 -11.12
N TRP A 456 -13.31 9.74 -12.16
CA TRP A 456 -12.60 8.46 -12.06
C TRP A 456 -11.16 8.65 -11.59
N SER A 457 -10.56 7.57 -11.08
CA SER A 457 -9.12 7.56 -10.78
C SER A 457 -8.29 7.87 -12.04
N HIS A 458 -7.16 8.53 -11.84
CA HIS A 458 -6.33 9.02 -12.96
C HIS A 458 -5.92 7.88 -13.91
N ASN A 459 -5.47 6.75 -13.38
CA ASN A 459 -5.12 5.57 -14.17
C ASN A 459 -6.30 5.01 -14.98
N ALA A 460 -7.52 4.96 -14.42
CA ALA A 460 -8.71 4.52 -15.13
C ALA A 460 -9.02 5.42 -16.33
N ARG A 461 -8.91 6.74 -16.15
CA ARG A 461 -9.07 7.73 -17.23
C ARG A 461 -8.02 7.53 -18.32
N THR A 462 -6.75 7.39 -17.94
CA THR A 462 -5.65 7.20 -18.89
C THR A 462 -5.82 5.93 -19.71
N ILE A 463 -6.13 4.80 -19.07
CA ILE A 463 -6.35 3.51 -19.75
C ILE A 463 -7.54 3.60 -20.71
N THR A 464 -8.66 4.18 -20.26
CA THR A 464 -9.86 4.33 -21.10
C THR A 464 -9.58 5.22 -22.32
N ASN A 465 -8.88 6.34 -22.11
CA ASN A 465 -8.53 7.25 -23.20
C ASN A 465 -7.59 6.59 -24.22
N THR A 466 -6.67 5.73 -23.80
CA THR A 466 -5.82 4.96 -24.73
C THR A 466 -6.67 4.05 -25.61
N TRP A 467 -7.61 3.30 -25.03
CA TRP A 467 -8.53 2.43 -25.78
C TRP A 467 -9.39 3.22 -26.79
N LEU A 468 -9.89 4.39 -26.39
CA LEU A 468 -10.68 5.24 -27.28
C LEU A 468 -9.83 5.91 -28.38
N LYS A 469 -8.54 6.17 -28.15
CA LYS A 469 -7.65 6.74 -29.16
C LYS A 469 -7.26 5.73 -30.24
N GLU A 470 -7.13 4.45 -29.88
CA GLU A 470 -6.84 3.37 -30.82
C GLU A 470 -8.02 3.04 -31.77
N GLY A 471 -9.23 3.45 -31.38
CA GLY A 471 -10.48 3.08 -32.04
C GLY A 471 -10.97 1.70 -31.58
N LEU A 472 -12.25 1.62 -31.23
CA LEU A 472 -12.82 0.36 -30.73
C LEU A 472 -13.07 -0.61 -31.88
N LYS A 473 -12.64 -1.86 -31.71
CA LYS A 473 -12.81 -2.94 -32.70
C LYS A 473 -13.95 -3.88 -32.27
N PRO A 474 -14.61 -4.59 -33.20
CA PRO A 474 -15.54 -5.65 -32.83
C PRO A 474 -14.90 -6.66 -31.88
N ARG A 475 -15.62 -7.06 -30.83
CA ARG A 475 -15.10 -8.00 -29.81
C ARG A 475 -15.92 -9.27 -29.80
N CYS A 476 -15.24 -10.41 -29.95
CA CYS A 476 -15.88 -11.72 -29.89
C CYS A 476 -16.42 -12.01 -28.48
N ILE A 477 -17.74 -12.20 -28.37
CA ILE A 477 -18.47 -12.43 -27.12
C ILE A 477 -18.91 -13.89 -26.93
N THR A 478 -18.53 -14.81 -27.82
CA THR A 478 -18.81 -16.24 -27.69
C THR A 478 -17.54 -17.08 -27.61
N ARG A 479 -17.62 -18.26 -27.01
CA ARG A 479 -16.53 -19.22 -26.93
C ARG A 479 -17.04 -20.65 -27.07
N ASP A 480 -16.21 -21.49 -27.67
CA ASP A 480 -16.41 -22.94 -27.73
C ASP A 480 -15.98 -23.63 -26.43
N LEU A 481 -16.70 -23.32 -25.35
CA LEU A 481 -16.50 -23.92 -24.03
C LEU A 481 -17.77 -24.61 -23.58
N LYS A 482 -17.63 -25.56 -22.66
CA LYS A 482 -18.77 -26.25 -22.03
C LYS A 482 -19.19 -25.51 -20.75
N TRP A 483 -18.25 -24.85 -20.06
CA TRP A 483 -18.49 -24.12 -18.81
C TRP A 483 -18.66 -22.60 -19.03
N GLY A 484 -19.91 -22.15 -19.11
CA GLY A 484 -20.28 -20.75 -19.32
C GLY A 484 -21.79 -20.55 -19.48
N THR A 485 -22.23 -19.30 -19.56
CA THR A 485 -23.64 -18.97 -19.85
C THR A 485 -23.99 -19.34 -21.30
N PRO A 486 -25.00 -20.17 -21.58
CA PRO A 486 -25.32 -20.62 -22.94
C PRO A 486 -25.91 -19.50 -23.81
N VAL A 487 -25.57 -19.50 -25.10
CA VAL A 487 -26.03 -18.51 -26.08
C VAL A 487 -27.43 -18.87 -26.59
N PRO A 488 -28.43 -17.96 -26.54
CA PRO A 488 -29.81 -18.27 -26.90
C PRO A 488 -30.10 -18.05 -28.39
N LEU A 489 -29.25 -18.59 -29.29
CA LEU A 489 -29.44 -18.52 -30.74
C LEU A 489 -29.27 -19.89 -31.40
N SER A 490 -30.03 -20.10 -32.48
CA SER A 490 -29.90 -21.30 -33.33
C SER A 490 -28.49 -21.39 -33.92
N GLY A 491 -27.89 -22.56 -33.88
CA GLY A 491 -26.51 -22.81 -34.35
C GLY A 491 -25.42 -22.51 -33.30
N PHE A 492 -25.80 -22.00 -32.12
CA PHE A 492 -24.88 -21.70 -31.01
C PHE A 492 -25.13 -22.58 -29.78
N GLU A 493 -25.86 -23.69 -29.91
CA GLU A 493 -26.30 -24.54 -28.79
C GLU A 493 -25.14 -25.18 -28.02
N LYS A 494 -23.97 -25.33 -28.66
CA LYS A 494 -22.74 -25.86 -28.05
C LYS A 494 -21.74 -24.77 -27.65
N LYS A 495 -22.16 -23.51 -27.62
CA LYS A 495 -21.33 -22.35 -27.31
C LYS A 495 -21.85 -21.62 -26.09
N VAL A 496 -20.92 -20.96 -25.42
CA VAL A 496 -21.22 -20.12 -24.26
C VAL A 496 -20.73 -18.70 -24.50
N PHE A 497 -21.25 -17.75 -23.74
CA PHE A 497 -20.71 -16.41 -23.73
C PHE A 497 -19.27 -16.40 -23.20
N TYR A 498 -18.48 -15.50 -23.76
CA TYR A 498 -17.15 -15.22 -23.27
C TYR A 498 -17.24 -14.54 -21.90
N VAL A 499 -16.48 -15.03 -20.92
CA VAL A 499 -16.54 -14.55 -19.53
C VAL A 499 -16.42 -13.03 -19.39
N TRP A 500 -15.62 -12.37 -20.22
CA TRP A 500 -15.45 -10.92 -20.15
C TRP A 500 -16.60 -10.10 -20.77
N PHE A 501 -17.58 -10.76 -21.41
CA PHE A 501 -18.86 -10.16 -21.76
C PHE A 501 -19.85 -10.24 -20.60
N ASP A 502 -19.97 -11.39 -19.93
CA ASP A 502 -21.03 -11.62 -18.93
C ASP A 502 -20.59 -11.48 -17.46
N ALA A 503 -19.29 -11.45 -17.15
CA ALA A 503 -18.82 -11.24 -15.78
C ALA A 503 -19.28 -9.89 -15.18
N PRO A 504 -19.24 -8.74 -15.90
CA PRO A 504 -19.84 -7.49 -15.38
C PRO A 504 -21.36 -7.55 -15.21
N ILE A 505 -22.07 -8.37 -16.01
CA ILE A 505 -23.50 -8.65 -15.81
C ILE A 505 -23.74 -9.39 -14.48
N GLY A 506 -22.69 -10.07 -13.98
CA GLY A 506 -22.63 -10.64 -12.64
C GLY A 506 -23.06 -9.70 -11.53
N TYR A 507 -22.76 -8.39 -11.62
CA TYR A 507 -23.20 -7.44 -10.59
C TYR A 507 -24.73 -7.32 -10.54
N CYS A 508 -25.39 -7.28 -11.70
CA CYS A 508 -26.85 -7.28 -11.80
C CYS A 508 -27.45 -8.60 -11.28
N SER A 509 -26.89 -9.74 -11.69
CA SER A 509 -27.44 -11.05 -11.33
C SER A 509 -27.22 -11.40 -9.86
N ILE A 510 -26.10 -10.99 -9.27
CA ILE A 510 -25.85 -11.12 -7.84
C ILE A 510 -26.83 -10.24 -7.05
N THR A 511 -27.11 -9.02 -7.53
CA THR A 511 -28.13 -8.17 -6.91
C THR A 511 -29.54 -8.79 -7.04
N ALA A 512 -29.83 -9.46 -8.16
CA ALA A 512 -31.07 -10.21 -8.36
C ALA A 512 -31.18 -11.46 -7.48
N CYS A 513 -30.06 -12.06 -7.08
CA CYS A 513 -30.05 -13.13 -6.07
C CYS A 513 -30.25 -12.60 -4.65
N TYR A 514 -29.90 -11.33 -4.40
CA TYR A 514 -30.11 -10.66 -3.13
C TYR A 514 -31.55 -10.20 -2.93
N THR A 515 -32.21 -9.70 -3.98
CA THR A 515 -33.60 -9.21 -3.93
C THR A 515 -34.29 -9.28 -5.29
N ASP A 516 -35.59 -9.61 -5.28
CA ASP A 516 -36.43 -9.57 -6.48
C ASP A 516 -36.60 -8.14 -7.03
N GLU A 517 -36.42 -7.12 -6.18
CA GLU A 517 -36.52 -5.70 -6.52
C GLU A 517 -35.21 -5.09 -7.04
N TRP A 518 -34.26 -5.90 -7.50
CA TRP A 518 -32.90 -5.47 -7.91
C TRP A 518 -32.89 -4.35 -8.97
N ARG A 519 -33.93 -4.27 -9.79
CA ARG A 519 -34.08 -3.22 -10.81
C ARG A 519 -34.21 -1.82 -10.21
N GLN A 520 -34.59 -1.67 -8.94
CA GLN A 520 -34.57 -0.35 -8.29
C GLN A 520 -33.14 0.22 -8.21
N TRP A 521 -32.12 -0.63 -8.09
CA TRP A 521 -30.72 -0.22 -8.11
C TRP A 521 -30.17 -0.08 -9.54
N TRP A 522 -30.56 -0.99 -10.43
CA TRP A 522 -29.94 -1.11 -11.76
C TRP A 522 -30.72 -0.44 -12.89
N GLN A 523 -31.97 -0.03 -12.67
CA GLN A 523 -32.79 0.77 -13.58
C GLN A 523 -33.57 1.82 -12.76
N PRO A 524 -32.87 2.69 -12.02
CA PRO A 524 -33.52 3.61 -11.09
C PRO A 524 -34.39 4.64 -11.82
N SER A 525 -35.44 5.09 -11.13
CA SER A 525 -36.22 6.24 -11.57
C SER A 525 -35.42 7.54 -11.44
N LYS A 526 -35.73 8.56 -12.25
CA LYS A 526 -35.00 9.84 -12.26
C LYS A 526 -35.03 10.58 -10.92
N ASP A 527 -36.04 10.34 -10.09
CA ASP A 527 -36.21 10.93 -8.75
C ASP A 527 -35.51 10.16 -7.62
N THR A 528 -34.89 9.01 -7.95
CA THR A 528 -34.11 8.20 -7.01
C THR A 528 -32.71 7.94 -7.58
N PRO A 529 -31.87 8.99 -7.71
CA PRO A 529 -30.55 8.84 -8.32
C PRO A 529 -29.65 7.90 -7.51
N ILE A 530 -28.88 7.07 -8.23
CA ILE A 530 -27.89 6.16 -7.67
C ILE A 530 -26.50 6.64 -8.07
N LEU A 531 -25.60 6.74 -7.08
CA LEU A 531 -24.18 6.92 -7.32
C LEU A 531 -23.53 5.53 -7.34
N TYR A 532 -23.06 5.12 -8.51
CA TYR A 532 -22.47 3.79 -8.70
C TYR A 532 -20.94 3.86 -8.67
N TYR A 533 -20.34 3.21 -7.69
CA TYR A 533 -18.88 3.12 -7.47
C TYR A 533 -18.39 1.70 -7.73
N GLU A 534 -17.37 1.56 -8.59
CA GLU A 534 -16.71 0.29 -8.89
C GLU A 534 -15.25 0.33 -8.43
N PHE A 535 -14.84 -0.64 -7.63
CA PHE A 535 -13.47 -0.78 -7.14
C PHE A 535 -12.78 -1.99 -7.77
N MET A 536 -11.62 -1.76 -8.39
CA MET A 536 -10.92 -2.78 -9.17
C MET A 536 -9.41 -2.50 -9.27
N ALA A 537 -8.65 -3.49 -9.72
CA ALA A 537 -7.29 -3.25 -10.23
C ALA A 537 -7.33 -2.75 -11.68
N LYS A 538 -6.25 -2.08 -12.12
CA LYS A 538 -6.17 -1.40 -13.41
C LYS A 538 -6.42 -2.27 -14.65
N ASP A 539 -6.19 -3.56 -14.56
CA ASP A 539 -6.42 -4.55 -15.62
C ASP A 539 -7.91 -4.71 -15.96
N ASN A 540 -8.80 -4.47 -15.00
CA ASN A 540 -10.24 -4.59 -15.20
C ASN A 540 -10.88 -3.35 -15.84
N VAL A 541 -10.17 -2.23 -15.92
CA VAL A 541 -10.73 -0.93 -16.37
C VAL A 541 -11.41 -1.03 -17.73
N PRO A 542 -10.84 -1.62 -18.80
CA PRO A 542 -11.49 -1.64 -20.10
C PRO A 542 -12.84 -2.36 -20.12
N PHE A 543 -13.04 -3.35 -19.25
CA PHE A 543 -14.30 -4.07 -19.18
C PHE A 543 -15.41 -3.23 -18.55
N HIS A 544 -15.04 -2.29 -17.67
CA HIS A 544 -15.94 -1.49 -16.87
C HIS A 544 -16.12 -0.06 -17.41
N SER A 545 -15.14 0.45 -18.16
CA SER A 545 -15.24 1.75 -18.83
C SER A 545 -15.67 1.66 -20.29
N VAL A 546 -15.48 0.52 -20.95
CA VAL A 546 -15.80 0.32 -22.37
C VAL A 546 -16.82 -0.80 -22.56
N MET A 547 -16.48 -2.06 -22.25
CA MET A 547 -17.29 -3.22 -22.66
C MET A 547 -18.69 -3.22 -22.05
N PHE A 548 -18.79 -3.12 -20.73
CA PHE A 548 -20.07 -3.17 -20.03
C PHE A 548 -20.91 -1.91 -20.30
N PRO A 549 -20.36 -0.68 -20.19
CA PRO A 549 -21.06 0.52 -20.64
C PRO A 549 -21.58 0.46 -22.08
N ALA A 550 -20.77 -0.03 -23.03
CA ALA A 550 -21.20 -0.19 -24.42
C ALA A 550 -22.38 -1.18 -24.54
N THR A 551 -22.34 -2.27 -23.77
CA THR A 551 -23.43 -3.25 -23.69
C THR A 551 -24.71 -2.59 -23.17
N LEU A 552 -24.63 -1.85 -22.06
CA LEU A 552 -25.79 -1.16 -21.47
C LEU A 552 -26.37 -0.08 -22.41
N LEU A 553 -25.51 0.68 -23.09
CA LEU A 553 -25.92 1.67 -24.09
C LEU A 553 -26.59 1.01 -25.30
N ALA A 554 -26.07 -0.13 -25.76
CA ALA A 554 -26.65 -0.89 -26.86
C ALA A 554 -28.02 -1.49 -26.50
N ILE A 555 -28.26 -1.85 -25.23
CA ILE A 555 -29.57 -2.29 -24.73
C ILE A 555 -30.60 -1.15 -24.76
N ASN A 556 -30.17 0.07 -24.41
CA ASN A 556 -30.99 1.28 -24.40
C ASN A 556 -32.27 1.17 -23.53
N LYS A 557 -32.14 0.61 -22.31
CA LYS A 557 -33.24 0.46 -21.33
C LYS A 557 -32.99 1.20 -20.00
N ASN A 558 -32.23 2.29 -20.05
CA ASN A 558 -31.94 3.14 -18.88
C ASN A 558 -31.33 2.35 -17.70
N TYR A 559 -30.38 1.48 -17.99
CA TYR A 559 -29.60 0.80 -16.95
C TYR A 559 -28.65 1.80 -16.27
N GLN A 560 -28.41 1.59 -14.97
CA GLN A 560 -27.49 2.38 -14.17
C GLN A 560 -26.07 2.23 -14.71
N MET A 561 -25.47 3.36 -15.08
CA MET A 561 -24.09 3.44 -15.56
C MET A 561 -23.15 3.77 -14.39
N VAL A 562 -21.90 3.33 -14.48
CA VAL A 562 -20.89 3.66 -13.45
C VAL A 562 -20.70 5.17 -13.34
N THR A 563 -20.70 5.67 -12.11
CA THR A 563 -20.40 7.09 -11.81
C THR A 563 -18.91 7.26 -11.53
N HIS A 564 -18.33 6.35 -10.75
CA HIS A 564 -16.94 6.40 -10.34
C HIS A 564 -16.24 5.04 -10.54
N ILE A 565 -15.16 5.03 -11.31
CA ILE A 565 -14.23 3.89 -11.36
C ILE A 565 -13.02 4.23 -10.49
N MET A 566 -12.83 3.45 -9.43
CA MET A 566 -11.73 3.56 -8.47
C MET A 566 -10.71 2.44 -8.73
N ALA A 567 -9.84 2.65 -9.71
CA ALA A 567 -8.82 1.66 -10.09
C ALA A 567 -7.50 1.85 -9.32
N THR A 568 -6.91 0.76 -8.84
CA THR A 568 -5.58 0.78 -8.21
C THR A 568 -4.48 0.25 -9.12
N GLU A 569 -3.26 0.69 -8.84
CA GLU A 569 -2.02 0.07 -9.30
C GLU A 569 -1.76 -1.26 -8.55
N TYR A 570 -0.64 -1.93 -8.82
CA TYR A 570 -0.37 -3.23 -8.19
C TYR A 570 0.30 -3.10 -6.83
N LEU A 571 -0.06 -4.02 -5.93
CA LEU A 571 0.72 -4.28 -4.72
C LEU A 571 1.71 -5.42 -5.01
N ASN A 572 2.99 -5.09 -4.88
CA ASN A 572 4.11 -6.02 -4.92
C ASN A 572 4.37 -6.61 -3.51
N TYR A 573 5.23 -7.62 -3.43
CA TYR A 573 5.59 -8.28 -2.18
C TYR A 573 7.11 -8.27 -2.00
N GLU A 574 7.58 -7.56 -0.97
CA GLU A 574 9.00 -7.26 -0.73
C GLU A 574 9.64 -6.70 -2.03
N ASP A 575 10.71 -7.33 -2.53
CA ASP A 575 11.40 -6.89 -3.75
C ASP A 575 10.83 -7.50 -5.04
N GLY A 576 9.69 -8.21 -4.96
CA GLY A 576 9.15 -9.00 -6.07
C GLY A 576 7.62 -9.01 -6.16
N LYS A 577 7.09 -10.02 -6.87
CA LYS A 577 5.65 -10.22 -7.07
C LYS A 577 5.15 -11.42 -6.26
N PHE A 578 3.89 -11.39 -5.87
CA PHE A 578 3.18 -12.55 -5.36
C PHE A 578 3.29 -13.72 -6.35
N SER A 579 3.56 -14.93 -5.86
CA SER A 579 3.73 -16.11 -6.71
C SER A 579 3.28 -17.37 -5.98
N LYS A 580 2.09 -17.87 -6.34
CA LYS A 580 1.53 -19.10 -5.76
C LYS A 580 2.39 -20.33 -6.07
N SER A 581 2.89 -20.45 -7.30
CA SER A 581 3.73 -21.58 -7.73
C SER A 581 5.08 -21.65 -7.01
N ARG A 582 5.62 -20.50 -6.56
CA ARG A 582 6.88 -20.43 -5.81
C ARG A 582 6.68 -20.29 -4.30
N GLY A 583 5.44 -20.22 -3.83
CA GLY A 583 5.11 -19.96 -2.42
C GLY A 583 5.57 -18.59 -1.91
N VAL A 584 5.66 -17.59 -2.78
CA VAL A 584 6.14 -16.24 -2.43
C VAL A 584 4.95 -15.32 -2.17
N GLY A 585 4.92 -14.70 -0.99
CA GLY A 585 3.89 -13.77 -0.58
C GLY A 585 2.84 -14.35 0.36
N VAL A 586 2.06 -13.46 0.96
CA VAL A 586 0.98 -13.81 1.89
C VAL A 586 -0.33 -13.97 1.12
N PHE A 587 -0.96 -15.14 1.24
CA PHE A 587 -2.30 -15.39 0.73
C PHE A 587 -3.34 -15.20 1.84
N GLY A 588 -4.60 -14.94 1.46
CA GLY A 588 -5.66 -14.63 2.42
C GLY A 588 -5.88 -15.73 3.45
N THR A 589 -5.73 -17.00 3.05
CA THR A 589 -5.80 -18.16 3.96
C THR A 589 -4.65 -18.23 4.96
N ASP A 590 -3.50 -17.64 4.62
CA ASP A 590 -2.29 -17.68 5.43
C ASP A 590 -2.24 -16.54 6.43
N ALA A 591 -2.79 -15.36 6.07
CA ALA A 591 -2.81 -14.18 6.90
C ALA A 591 -3.36 -14.46 8.31
N ARG A 592 -4.43 -15.26 8.40
CA ARG A 592 -5.04 -15.66 9.68
C ARG A 592 -4.14 -16.49 10.60
N ASN A 593 -3.16 -17.20 10.03
CA ASN A 593 -2.26 -18.09 10.77
C ASN A 593 -1.00 -17.37 11.26
N THR A 594 -0.83 -16.07 10.95
CA THR A 594 0.35 -15.30 11.32
C THR A 594 0.35 -14.83 12.78
N GLY A 595 -0.79 -14.89 13.46
CA GLY A 595 -1.00 -14.30 14.79
C GLY A 595 -1.21 -12.77 14.77
N ILE A 596 -1.11 -12.13 13.60
CA ILE A 596 -1.43 -10.71 13.41
C ILE A 596 -2.92 -10.58 13.09
N SER A 597 -3.61 -9.67 13.79
CA SER A 597 -5.06 -9.49 13.60
C SER A 597 -5.38 -8.89 12.22
N ALA A 598 -6.60 -9.16 11.74
CA ALA A 598 -7.08 -8.65 10.47
C ALA A 598 -6.99 -7.12 10.38
N ASP A 599 -7.34 -6.39 11.45
CA ASP A 599 -7.30 -4.94 11.47
C ASP A 599 -5.88 -4.38 11.28
N ILE A 600 -4.83 -5.06 11.75
CA ILE A 600 -3.44 -4.64 11.50
C ILE A 600 -3.08 -4.81 10.02
N PHE A 601 -3.50 -5.92 9.39
CA PHE A 601 -3.35 -6.07 7.94
C PHE A 601 -4.14 -5.01 7.17
N ARG A 602 -5.39 -4.76 7.56
CA ARG A 602 -6.23 -3.73 6.92
C ARG A 602 -5.58 -2.37 7.00
N PHE A 603 -5.15 -1.94 8.19
CA PHE A 603 -4.43 -0.69 8.40
C PHE A 603 -3.22 -0.58 7.49
N TYR A 604 -2.32 -1.57 7.52
CA TYR A 604 -1.08 -1.49 6.76
C TYR A 604 -1.32 -1.46 5.26
N LEU A 605 -2.17 -2.36 4.74
CA LEU A 605 -2.50 -2.43 3.32
C LEU A 605 -3.13 -1.13 2.81
N LEU A 606 -3.99 -0.49 3.61
CA LEU A 606 -4.59 0.80 3.26
C LEU A 606 -3.58 1.96 3.40
N TYR A 607 -2.64 1.87 4.34
CA TYR A 607 -1.55 2.85 4.51
C TYR A 607 -0.60 2.86 3.31
N VAL A 608 -0.35 1.69 2.72
CA VAL A 608 0.44 1.52 1.48
C VAL A 608 -0.43 1.24 0.24
N ARG A 609 -1.69 1.67 0.24
CA ARG A 609 -2.60 1.43 -0.89
C ARG A 609 -2.01 1.98 -2.21
N PRO A 610 -1.92 1.17 -3.28
CA PRO A 610 -1.30 1.58 -4.54
C PRO A 610 -2.25 2.44 -5.40
N GLU A 611 -2.41 3.72 -5.04
CA GLU A 611 -3.37 4.62 -5.71
C GLU A 611 -2.81 5.22 -7.01
N SER A 612 -1.62 5.85 -6.94
CA SER A 612 -1.00 6.54 -8.09
C SER A 612 0.13 5.75 -8.74
N GLN A 613 0.75 4.83 -8.00
CA GLN A 613 1.85 4.01 -8.44
C GLN A 613 1.83 2.67 -7.70
N ASP A 614 2.54 1.69 -8.25
CA ASP A 614 2.76 0.42 -7.56
C ASP A 614 3.35 0.66 -6.16
N SER A 615 2.91 -0.13 -5.19
CA SER A 615 3.42 -0.14 -3.82
C SER A 615 3.93 -1.54 -3.49
N SER A 616 4.69 -1.70 -2.40
CA SER A 616 5.15 -3.02 -1.97
C SER A 616 4.81 -3.28 -0.52
N PHE A 617 4.34 -4.50 -0.24
CA PHE A 617 4.19 -5.00 1.12
C PHE A 617 5.56 -5.35 1.68
N SER A 618 5.90 -4.82 2.86
CA SER A 618 7.11 -5.20 3.60
C SER A 618 6.79 -5.55 5.04
N TRP A 619 7.30 -6.69 5.52
CA TRP A 619 7.12 -7.10 6.92
C TRP A 619 7.74 -6.12 7.91
N LEU A 620 8.92 -5.58 7.56
CA LEU A 620 9.63 -4.61 8.40
C LEU A 620 8.84 -3.30 8.50
N ASP A 621 8.32 -2.81 7.39
CA ASP A 621 7.53 -1.57 7.37
C ASP A 621 6.16 -1.78 8.03
N LEU A 622 5.52 -2.95 7.89
CA LEU A 622 4.31 -3.30 8.66
C LEU A 622 4.56 -3.21 10.17
N ALA A 623 5.64 -3.83 10.67
CA ALA A 623 5.98 -3.78 12.08
C ALA A 623 6.33 -2.35 12.53
N THR A 624 7.06 -1.62 11.70
CA THR A 624 7.41 -0.22 11.97
C THR A 624 6.16 0.64 12.10
N LYS A 625 5.25 0.61 11.12
CA LYS A 625 4.02 1.41 11.15
C LYS A 625 3.04 0.97 12.24
N ASN A 626 2.96 -0.33 12.55
CA ASN A 626 2.25 -0.77 13.75
C ASN A 626 2.82 -0.13 15.02
N ASN A 627 4.14 -0.20 15.20
CA ASN A 627 4.78 0.27 16.44
C ASN A 627 4.76 1.81 16.54
N THR A 628 4.93 2.54 15.44
CA THR A 628 4.97 4.00 15.46
C THR A 628 3.60 4.65 15.36
N GLU A 629 2.76 4.24 14.42
CA GLU A 629 1.48 4.92 14.12
C GLU A 629 0.32 4.37 14.94
N LEU A 630 0.26 3.05 15.13
CA LEU A 630 -0.81 2.45 15.93
C LEU A 630 -0.46 2.49 17.42
N LEU A 631 0.64 1.87 17.83
CA LEU A 631 0.99 1.75 19.26
C LEU A 631 1.39 3.10 19.87
N ASN A 632 2.39 3.80 19.31
CA ASN A 632 2.95 5.01 19.92
C ASN A 632 2.11 6.28 19.69
N ASN A 633 1.21 6.30 18.71
CA ASN A 633 0.35 7.45 18.42
C ASN A 633 -1.11 7.20 18.85
N ILE A 634 -1.92 6.46 18.08
CA ILE A 634 -3.36 6.25 18.39
C ILE A 634 -3.54 5.54 19.73
N GLY A 635 -2.87 4.40 19.90
CA GLY A 635 -2.96 3.56 21.09
C GLY A 635 -2.53 4.30 22.34
N ASN A 636 -1.40 5.01 22.27
CA ASN A 636 -0.90 5.83 23.37
C ASN A 636 -1.89 6.94 23.76
N PHE A 637 -2.40 7.70 22.78
CA PHE A 637 -3.32 8.80 23.06
C PHE A 637 -4.61 8.31 23.71
N VAL A 638 -5.28 7.33 23.09
CA VAL A 638 -6.55 6.80 23.56
C VAL A 638 -6.38 6.18 24.95
N ASN A 639 -5.34 5.36 25.15
CA ASN A 639 -5.08 4.74 26.44
C ASN A 639 -4.84 5.80 27.53
N ARG A 640 -4.03 6.82 27.27
CA ARG A 640 -3.79 7.90 28.25
C ARG A 640 -5.07 8.67 28.58
N ALA A 641 -5.87 9.02 27.57
CA ALA A 641 -7.13 9.73 27.78
C ALA A 641 -8.05 8.95 28.74
N LEU A 642 -8.25 7.66 28.48
CA LEU A 642 -9.16 6.82 29.26
C LEU A 642 -8.59 6.47 30.65
N VAL A 643 -7.30 6.15 30.76
CA VAL A 643 -6.64 5.89 32.05
C VAL A 643 -6.65 7.13 32.94
N PHE A 644 -6.49 8.33 32.38
CA PHE A 644 -6.59 9.56 33.18
C PHE A 644 -8.03 9.83 33.64
N ALA A 645 -9.03 9.57 32.81
CA ALA A 645 -10.43 9.64 33.24
C ALA A 645 -10.73 8.63 34.36
N GLU A 646 -10.29 7.37 34.21
CA GLU A 646 -10.45 6.33 35.23
C GLU A 646 -9.74 6.70 36.54
N LYS A 647 -8.46 7.09 36.46
CA LYS A 647 -7.60 7.29 37.64
C LYS A 647 -7.91 8.57 38.42
N PHE A 648 -8.29 9.64 37.74
CA PHE A 648 -8.42 10.96 38.36
C PHE A 648 -9.85 11.43 38.52
N PHE A 649 -10.80 10.81 37.82
CA PHE A 649 -12.22 11.22 37.79
C PHE A 649 -13.17 10.02 37.89
N ASP A 650 -12.71 8.89 38.48
CA ASP A 650 -13.50 7.67 38.70
C ASP A 650 -14.19 7.09 37.44
N GLY A 651 -13.59 7.33 36.28
CA GLY A 651 -14.13 6.93 34.98
C GLY A 651 -15.35 7.74 34.55
N ILE A 652 -15.59 8.91 35.17
CA ILE A 652 -16.66 9.83 34.82
C ILE A 652 -16.06 10.99 34.02
N ILE A 653 -16.65 11.31 32.88
CA ILE A 653 -16.23 12.45 32.07
C ILE A 653 -16.49 13.74 32.87
N PRO A 654 -15.45 14.53 33.19
CA PRO A 654 -15.60 15.73 34.00
C PRO A 654 -16.29 16.86 33.22
N ALA A 655 -16.73 17.89 33.95
CA ALA A 655 -17.18 19.13 33.32
C ALA A 655 -16.02 19.76 32.51
N MET A 656 -16.33 20.23 31.31
CA MET A 656 -15.36 20.85 30.40
C MET A 656 -15.67 22.33 30.27
N ASN A 657 -14.69 23.16 30.62
CA ASN A 657 -14.72 24.61 30.45
C ASN A 657 -13.67 24.99 29.40
N PRO A 658 -13.96 24.83 28.09
CA PRO A 658 -13.01 25.10 27.02
C PRO A 658 -12.66 26.59 26.96
N ASN A 659 -11.38 26.87 26.68
CA ASN A 659 -10.89 28.21 26.38
C ASN A 659 -10.42 28.28 24.92
N VAL A 660 -9.76 29.38 24.54
CA VAL A 660 -9.23 29.59 23.18
C VAL A 660 -8.33 28.44 22.69
N GLU A 661 -7.57 27.78 23.57
CA GLU A 661 -6.70 26.66 23.20
C GLU A 661 -7.53 25.42 22.78
N GLU A 662 -8.62 25.12 23.51
CA GLU A 662 -9.54 24.03 23.13
C GLU A 662 -10.26 24.33 21.83
N PHE A 663 -10.72 25.57 21.63
CA PHE A 663 -11.40 25.93 20.40
C PHE A 663 -10.44 25.92 19.20
N THR A 664 -9.17 26.27 19.41
CA THR A 664 -8.12 26.12 18.39
C THR A 664 -7.89 24.66 18.04
N LEU A 665 -7.80 23.78 19.05
CA LEU A 665 -7.71 22.34 18.83
C LEU A 665 -8.93 21.83 18.04
N LEU A 666 -10.15 22.16 18.47
CA LEU A 666 -11.37 21.74 17.80
C LEU A 666 -11.45 22.21 16.34
N ALA A 667 -10.99 23.44 16.06
CA ALA A 667 -10.92 23.97 14.70
C ALA A 667 -9.93 23.16 13.83
N LEU A 668 -8.74 22.84 14.35
CA LEU A 668 -7.76 21.98 13.68
C LEU A 668 -8.35 20.60 13.39
N LEU A 669 -8.96 19.97 14.40
CA LEU A 669 -9.58 18.65 14.26
C LEU A 669 -10.74 18.65 13.27
N THR A 670 -11.51 19.75 13.19
CA THR A 670 -12.60 19.91 12.22
C THR A 670 -12.06 20.03 10.79
N LYS A 671 -10.93 20.71 10.58
CA LYS A 671 -10.24 20.73 9.28
C LYS A 671 -9.78 19.34 8.86
N GLU A 672 -9.18 18.58 9.78
CA GLU A 672 -8.77 17.19 9.57
C GLU A 672 -9.97 16.28 9.24
N LEU A 673 -11.10 16.44 9.93
CA LEU A 673 -12.34 15.73 9.66
C LEU A 673 -12.94 16.08 8.28
N HIS A 674 -12.93 17.36 7.89
CA HIS A 674 -13.35 17.77 6.56
C HIS A 674 -12.45 17.19 5.46
N ALA A 675 -11.13 17.19 5.68
CA ALA A 675 -10.17 16.62 4.76
C ALA A 675 -10.34 15.10 4.62
N PHE A 676 -10.59 14.40 5.73
CA PHE A 676 -10.99 13.00 5.77
C PHE A 676 -12.23 12.75 4.89
N ASN A 677 -13.32 13.47 5.15
CA ASN A 677 -14.56 13.33 4.38
C ASN A 677 -14.33 13.55 2.87
N SER A 678 -13.63 14.63 2.51
CA SER A 678 -13.29 14.98 1.12
C SER A 678 -12.44 13.89 0.44
N ALA A 679 -11.48 13.30 1.16
CA ALA A 679 -10.64 12.24 0.62
C ALA A 679 -11.42 10.96 0.36
N LEU A 680 -12.25 10.52 1.31
CA LEU A 680 -13.05 9.30 1.17
C LEU A 680 -14.11 9.44 0.06
N GLU A 681 -14.80 10.59 -0.04
CA GLU A 681 -15.76 10.86 -1.11
C GLU A 681 -15.12 10.83 -2.51
N LYS A 682 -13.82 11.17 -2.61
CA LYS A 682 -13.03 11.13 -3.85
C LYS A 682 -12.25 9.83 -4.06
N GLY A 683 -12.44 8.82 -3.22
CA GLY A 683 -11.73 7.54 -3.33
C GLY A 683 -10.23 7.57 -3.00
N LYS A 684 -9.75 8.64 -2.35
CA LYS A 684 -8.37 8.80 -1.84
C LYS A 684 -8.23 8.15 -0.46
N LEU A 685 -8.41 6.82 -0.42
CA LEU A 685 -8.50 6.05 0.81
C LEU A 685 -7.20 6.05 1.62
N ARG A 686 -6.05 6.15 0.95
CA ARG A 686 -4.73 6.26 1.60
C ARG A 686 -4.57 7.56 2.39
N ASP A 687 -5.06 8.67 1.84
CA ASP A 687 -5.00 9.97 2.51
C ASP A 687 -5.93 10.02 3.73
N GLY A 688 -7.09 9.34 3.66
CA GLY A 688 -8.01 9.24 4.80
C GLY A 688 -7.35 8.73 6.08
N ILE A 689 -6.45 7.74 6.01
CA ILE A 689 -5.70 7.26 7.20
C ILE A 689 -4.84 8.37 7.79
N LYS A 690 -4.17 9.16 6.95
CA LYS A 690 -3.25 10.21 7.43
C LYS A 690 -3.98 11.23 8.29
N TYR A 691 -5.20 11.62 7.89
CA TYR A 691 -6.01 12.56 8.65
C TYR A 691 -6.45 11.99 10.01
N ILE A 692 -6.77 10.69 10.09
CA ILE A 692 -7.03 10.02 11.39
C ILE A 692 -5.78 10.07 12.28
N LEU A 693 -4.62 9.76 11.71
CA LEU A 693 -3.34 9.79 12.44
C LEU A 693 -3.00 11.21 12.93
N ASN A 694 -3.30 12.24 12.14
CA ASN A 694 -3.13 13.65 12.52
C ASN A 694 -4.04 14.06 13.68
N VAL A 695 -5.32 13.68 13.66
CA VAL A 695 -6.24 13.90 14.80
C VAL A 695 -5.64 13.36 16.10
N SER A 696 -5.06 12.16 16.05
CA SER A 696 -4.36 11.57 17.20
C SER A 696 -3.07 12.31 17.59
N ARG A 697 -2.27 12.78 16.61
CA ARG A 697 -1.05 13.57 16.88
C ARG A 697 -1.38 14.88 17.58
N HIS A 698 -2.40 15.61 17.11
CA HIS A 698 -2.89 16.82 17.77
C HIS A 698 -3.37 16.54 19.19
N GLY A 699 -4.10 15.44 19.41
CA GLY A 699 -4.50 15.00 20.75
C GLY A 699 -3.30 14.71 21.66
N ASN A 700 -2.29 13.96 21.19
CA ASN A 700 -1.06 13.69 21.93
C ASN A 700 -0.33 14.99 22.31
N GLN A 701 -0.15 15.89 21.35
CA GLN A 701 0.51 17.17 21.56
C GLN A 701 -0.23 18.02 22.59
N TYR A 702 -1.56 18.13 22.46
CA TYR A 702 -2.41 18.86 23.41
C TYR A 702 -2.24 18.32 24.83
N MET A 703 -2.36 17.01 25.01
CA MET A 703 -2.20 16.38 26.33
C MET A 703 -0.79 16.58 26.89
N GLN A 704 0.23 16.57 26.04
CA GLN A 704 1.62 16.74 26.45
C GLN A 704 1.93 18.17 26.92
N VAL A 705 1.39 19.18 26.22
CA VAL A 705 1.55 20.60 26.57
C VAL A 705 0.79 20.93 27.86
N GLN A 706 -0.47 20.48 27.96
CA GLN A 706 -1.35 20.80 29.09
C GLN A 706 -1.00 20.05 30.39
N LYS A 707 -0.31 18.91 30.30
CA LYS A 707 0.17 18.12 31.46
C LYS A 707 -0.91 17.87 32.53
N PRO A 708 -2.06 17.26 32.20
CA PRO A 708 -3.16 17.06 33.16
C PRO A 708 -2.77 16.22 34.39
N TRP A 709 -1.78 15.33 34.27
CA TRP A 709 -1.24 14.53 35.40
C TRP A 709 -0.45 15.35 36.43
N VAL A 710 -0.05 16.57 36.06
CA VAL A 710 0.54 17.55 36.98
C VAL A 710 -0.57 18.42 37.56
N LEU A 711 -1.42 19.00 36.70
CA LEU A 711 -2.50 19.90 37.09
C LEU A 711 -3.48 19.29 38.11
N VAL A 712 -3.76 17.99 38.00
CA VAL A 712 -4.65 17.29 38.95
C VAL A 712 -4.15 17.29 40.40
N LYS A 713 -2.85 17.53 40.62
CA LYS A 713 -2.23 17.60 41.96
C LYS A 713 -2.15 19.02 42.52
N GLY A 714 -2.59 20.01 41.74
CA GLY A 714 -2.49 21.43 42.05
C GLY A 714 -3.71 21.99 42.80
N SER A 715 -3.92 23.29 42.63
CA SER A 715 -5.05 24.06 43.16
C SER A 715 -6.40 23.58 42.59
N ASN A 716 -7.51 24.08 43.14
CA ASN A 716 -8.85 23.74 42.63
C ASN A 716 -9.06 24.21 41.18
N GLU A 717 -8.43 25.32 40.78
CA GLU A 717 -8.45 25.83 39.41
C GLU A 717 -7.65 24.91 38.47
N GLU A 718 -6.47 24.47 38.90
CA GLU A 718 -5.65 23.52 38.14
C GLU A 718 -6.35 22.16 38.00
N LYS A 719 -7.03 21.67 39.03
CA LYS A 719 -7.86 20.45 38.96
C LYS A 719 -9.02 20.60 37.98
N THR A 720 -9.68 21.77 37.97
CA THR A 720 -10.74 22.08 37.01
C THR A 720 -10.19 22.08 35.57
N ARG A 721 -9.01 22.69 35.36
CA ARG A 721 -8.31 22.66 34.07
C ARG A 721 -7.95 21.24 33.65
N ALA A 722 -7.43 20.42 34.57
CA ALA A 722 -7.15 19.01 34.32
C ALA A 722 -8.41 18.24 33.88
N GLY A 723 -9.56 18.56 34.50
CA GLY A 723 -10.87 18.06 34.10
C GLY A 723 -11.20 18.39 32.64
N THR A 724 -11.14 19.67 32.26
CA THR A 724 -11.34 20.08 30.85
C THR A 724 -10.44 19.29 29.91
N VAL A 725 -9.13 19.22 30.18
CA VAL A 725 -8.15 18.57 29.30
C VAL A 725 -8.45 17.07 29.13
N VAL A 726 -8.79 16.37 30.21
CA VAL A 726 -9.11 14.94 30.17
C VAL A 726 -10.45 14.69 29.48
N GLY A 727 -11.48 15.48 29.76
CA GLY A 727 -12.79 15.38 29.10
C GLY A 727 -12.69 15.64 27.59
N MET A 728 -11.94 16.66 27.18
CA MET A 728 -11.64 16.96 25.78
C MET A 728 -10.91 15.79 25.11
N SER A 729 -9.88 15.26 25.77
CA SER A 729 -9.09 14.14 25.24
C SER A 729 -9.94 12.87 25.04
N CYS A 730 -10.88 12.58 25.94
CA CYS A 730 -11.81 11.46 25.79
C CYS A 730 -12.77 11.66 24.60
N ASN A 731 -13.23 12.89 24.37
CA ASN A 731 -14.06 13.22 23.20
C ASN A 731 -13.27 13.06 21.89
N VAL A 732 -12.00 13.49 21.84
CA VAL A 732 -11.13 13.25 20.68
C VAL A 732 -10.87 11.76 20.46
N ALA A 733 -10.66 10.99 21.54
CA ALA A 733 -10.53 9.53 21.45
C ALA A 733 -11.80 8.87 20.88
N CYS A 734 -12.98 9.36 21.26
CA CYS A 734 -14.26 8.92 20.71
C CYS A 734 -14.38 9.24 19.22
N LEU A 735 -13.96 10.43 18.79
CA LEU A 735 -13.92 10.81 17.37
C LEU A 735 -13.01 9.87 16.56
N ILE A 736 -11.81 9.58 17.06
CA ILE A 736 -10.88 8.63 16.42
C ILE A 736 -11.52 7.24 16.29
N ALA A 737 -12.23 6.76 17.33
CA ALA A 737 -12.90 5.47 17.28
C ALA A 737 -13.96 5.39 16.18
N VAL A 738 -14.66 6.49 15.89
CA VAL A 738 -15.64 6.56 14.79
C VAL A 738 -14.94 6.65 13.44
N MET A 739 -13.96 7.56 13.29
CA MET A 739 -13.25 7.77 12.03
C MET A 739 -12.44 6.54 11.58
N ILE A 740 -11.89 5.75 12.52
CA ILE A 740 -11.09 4.56 12.20
C ILE A 740 -11.95 3.37 11.79
N GLN A 741 -13.26 3.38 12.04
CA GLN A 741 -14.16 2.25 11.77
C GLN A 741 -14.09 1.70 10.34
N PRO A 742 -14.00 2.52 9.27
CA PRO A 742 -13.90 2.02 7.91
C PRO A 742 -12.59 1.25 7.67
N TYR A 743 -11.54 1.58 8.42
CA TYR A 743 -10.20 1.03 8.27
C TYR A 743 -9.96 -0.17 9.20
N MET A 744 -10.31 -0.05 10.47
CA MET A 744 -10.08 -1.02 11.54
C MET A 744 -11.38 -1.21 12.35
N PRO A 745 -12.37 -1.95 11.80
CA PRO A 745 -13.70 -2.06 12.39
C PRO A 745 -13.73 -2.75 13.76
N SER A 746 -12.85 -3.73 13.99
CA SER A 746 -12.76 -4.44 15.27
C SER A 746 -12.13 -3.54 16.34
N THR A 747 -11.06 -2.83 16.00
CA THR A 747 -10.40 -1.82 16.84
C THR A 747 -11.35 -0.69 17.20
N SER A 748 -12.10 -0.16 16.22
CA SER A 748 -13.15 0.84 16.48
C SER A 748 -14.15 0.36 17.53
N THR A 749 -14.62 -0.89 17.40
CA THR A 749 -15.56 -1.49 18.35
C THR A 749 -14.96 -1.60 19.75
N ILE A 750 -13.72 -2.08 19.87
CA ILE A 750 -13.00 -2.17 21.15
C ILE A 750 -12.87 -0.78 21.80
N MET A 751 -12.48 0.24 21.03
CA MET A 751 -12.35 1.61 21.53
C MET A 751 -13.69 2.15 22.05
N ARG A 752 -14.76 1.98 21.28
CA ARG A 752 -16.11 2.44 21.69
C ARG A 752 -16.61 1.70 22.93
N GLN A 753 -16.33 0.40 23.07
CA GLN A 753 -16.67 -0.37 24.27
C GLN A 753 -15.93 0.14 25.51
N GLN A 754 -14.62 0.42 25.41
CA GLN A 754 -13.86 1.00 26.52
C GLN A 754 -14.36 2.39 26.91
N MET A 755 -14.90 3.17 25.98
CA MET A 755 -15.53 4.47 26.24
C MET A 755 -16.99 4.37 26.67
N ASN A 756 -17.62 3.18 26.59
CA ASN A 756 -19.06 3.01 26.69
C ASN A 756 -19.80 4.03 25.79
N ALA A 757 -19.29 4.23 24.57
CA ALA A 757 -19.76 5.31 23.69
C ALA A 757 -21.20 5.02 23.22
N PRO A 758 -22.11 6.01 23.28
CA PRO A 758 -23.49 5.81 22.82
C PRO A 758 -23.55 5.60 21.31
N ASP A 759 -24.56 4.87 20.82
CA ASP A 759 -24.61 4.47 19.41
C ASP A 759 -24.83 5.63 18.44
N ASP A 760 -25.41 6.74 18.90
CA ASP A 760 -25.62 7.95 18.11
C ASP A 760 -24.30 8.59 17.63
N VAL A 761 -23.17 8.33 18.31
CA VAL A 761 -21.85 8.85 17.88
C VAL A 761 -21.32 8.17 16.61
N ILE A 762 -21.86 7.01 16.24
CA ILE A 762 -21.44 6.26 15.05
C ILE A 762 -21.76 7.05 13.78
N VAL A 763 -22.78 7.93 13.82
CA VAL A 763 -23.06 8.81 12.68
C VAL A 763 -22.03 9.94 12.63
N LEU A 764 -21.17 9.90 11.61
CA LEU A 764 -20.10 10.86 11.43
C LEU A 764 -20.67 12.19 10.90
N ALA A 765 -20.76 13.17 11.80
CA ALA A 765 -21.09 14.55 11.46
C ALA A 765 -19.92 15.26 10.76
N ASN A 766 -20.20 16.41 10.14
CA ASN A 766 -19.16 17.28 9.58
C ASN A 766 -18.52 18.17 10.65
N GLU A 767 -19.23 18.46 11.74
CA GLU A 767 -18.79 19.31 12.83
C GLU A 767 -18.53 18.49 14.10
N ILE A 768 -17.53 18.90 14.89
CA ILE A 768 -17.20 18.24 16.15
C ILE A 768 -18.02 18.86 17.29
N ASN A 769 -18.90 18.04 17.86
CA ASN A 769 -19.71 18.35 19.04
C ASN A 769 -19.37 17.38 20.19
N ILE A 770 -19.92 17.61 21.38
CA ILE A 770 -19.60 16.82 22.59
C ILE A 770 -20.11 15.38 22.46
N LEU A 771 -19.25 14.46 22.01
CA LEU A 771 -19.52 13.02 21.83
C LEU A 771 -19.83 12.33 23.16
N LEU A 772 -19.04 12.60 24.19
CA LEU A 772 -19.19 12.07 25.54
C LEU A 772 -19.50 13.24 26.50
N GLN A 773 -20.74 13.27 27.00
CA GLN A 773 -21.25 14.35 27.86
C GLN A 773 -20.59 14.33 29.24
N PRO A 774 -20.44 15.49 29.92
CA PRO A 774 -20.09 15.52 31.33
C PRO A 774 -21.03 14.63 32.15
N GLY A 775 -20.46 13.84 33.06
CA GLY A 775 -21.19 12.83 33.84
C GLY A 775 -21.31 11.46 33.17
N HIS A 776 -20.92 11.33 31.88
CA HIS A 776 -20.85 10.03 31.21
C HIS A 776 -19.83 9.11 31.87
N LYS A 777 -20.19 7.84 32.10
CA LYS A 777 -19.28 6.85 32.69
C LYS A 777 -18.67 5.97 31.60
N ILE A 778 -17.35 6.02 31.47
CA ILE A 778 -16.61 5.15 30.55
C ILE A 778 -16.53 3.71 31.06
N GLY A 779 -16.20 2.78 30.16
CA GLY A 779 -15.86 1.40 30.50
C GLY A 779 -14.44 1.27 31.05
N LYS A 780 -13.92 0.04 31.07
CA LYS A 780 -12.58 -0.25 31.58
C LYS A 780 -11.51 0.02 30.51
N PRO A 781 -10.53 0.91 30.75
CA PRO A 781 -9.41 1.14 29.83
C PRO A 781 -8.51 -0.09 29.70
N SER A 782 -8.00 -0.35 28.49
CA SER A 782 -6.97 -1.36 28.24
C SER A 782 -6.16 -1.05 26.97
N PRO A 783 -4.87 -1.47 26.90
CA PRO A 783 -4.05 -1.29 25.72
C PRO A 783 -4.70 -1.91 24.46
N ILE A 784 -4.75 -1.14 23.38
CA ILE A 784 -5.46 -1.52 22.13
C ILE A 784 -4.54 -2.28 21.16
N PHE A 785 -3.26 -1.92 21.13
CA PHE A 785 -2.29 -2.48 20.20
C PHE A 785 -1.13 -3.12 20.96
N THR A 786 -0.52 -4.13 20.35
CA THR A 786 0.69 -4.79 20.83
C THR A 786 1.84 -4.53 19.88
N LYS A 787 3.05 -4.43 20.42
CA LYS A 787 4.26 -4.28 19.63
C LYS A 787 4.50 -5.53 18.79
N ILE A 788 4.90 -5.35 17.53
CA ILE A 788 5.39 -6.44 16.68
C ILE A 788 6.92 -6.48 16.83
N GLU A 789 7.42 -7.60 17.36
CA GLU A 789 8.84 -7.81 17.64
C GLU A 789 9.61 -8.23 16.39
N GLN A 790 10.91 -7.89 16.34
CA GLN A 790 11.77 -8.21 15.20
C GLN A 790 11.85 -9.72 14.92
N ASN A 791 11.86 -10.56 15.97
CA ASN A 791 11.86 -12.01 15.81
C ASN A 791 10.62 -12.52 15.06
N THR A 792 9.45 -11.91 15.30
CA THR A 792 8.20 -12.22 14.57
C THR A 792 8.32 -11.81 13.11
N VAL A 793 8.86 -10.61 12.84
CA VAL A 793 9.13 -10.11 11.48
C VAL A 793 10.03 -11.08 10.71
N ASP A 794 11.16 -11.47 11.30
CA ASP A 794 12.13 -12.35 10.64
C ASP A 794 11.55 -13.74 10.38
N SER A 795 10.77 -14.27 11.33
CA SER A 795 10.09 -15.56 11.20
C SER A 795 9.07 -15.55 10.06
N LEU A 796 8.18 -14.56 10.03
CA LEU A 796 7.14 -14.43 8.99
C LEU A 796 7.77 -14.13 7.62
N LYS A 797 8.76 -13.23 7.55
CA LYS A 797 9.47 -12.95 6.30
C LYS A 797 10.10 -14.21 5.72
N LYS A 798 10.74 -15.05 6.55
CA LYS A 798 11.30 -16.33 6.12
C LYS A 798 10.22 -17.32 5.68
N GLN A 799 9.10 -17.40 6.41
CA GLN A 799 7.98 -18.29 6.08
C GLN A 799 7.39 -18.01 4.70
N PHE A 800 7.29 -16.74 4.31
CA PHE A 800 6.65 -16.29 3.07
C PHE A 800 7.63 -15.85 1.97
N ALA A 801 8.93 -16.18 2.11
CA ALA A 801 9.96 -15.89 1.12
C ALA A 801 9.95 -16.86 -0.09
N GLY A 802 9.15 -17.92 -0.04
CA GLY A 802 9.12 -19.00 -1.02
C GLY A 802 10.10 -20.14 -0.74
N SER A 803 9.89 -21.28 -1.39
CA SER A 803 10.79 -22.44 -1.32
C SER A 803 12.10 -22.08 -2.02
N GLY A 804 13.17 -21.85 -1.24
CA GLY A 804 14.46 -21.35 -1.70
C GLY A 804 15.03 -22.06 -2.93
N LYS A 805 14.78 -21.49 -4.11
CA LYS A 805 15.72 -21.47 -5.23
C LYS A 805 16.02 -20.01 -5.49
N PRO A 806 17.30 -19.59 -5.54
CA PRO A 806 17.64 -18.25 -5.97
C PRO A 806 17.03 -18.00 -7.35
N ALA A 807 16.55 -16.79 -7.58
CA ALA A 807 16.10 -16.36 -8.90
C ALA A 807 17.22 -16.61 -9.92
N SER A 808 17.05 -17.61 -10.79
CA SER A 808 17.81 -17.65 -12.04
C SER A 808 17.31 -16.48 -12.88
N ALA A 809 18.10 -15.40 -12.90
CA ALA A 809 18.02 -14.44 -13.96
C ALA A 809 18.18 -15.20 -15.28
N THR A 810 17.11 -15.24 -16.08
CA THR A 810 17.17 -15.64 -17.48
C THR A 810 18.02 -14.61 -18.22
N ASN A 811 19.30 -14.92 -18.38
CA ASN A 811 20.13 -14.43 -19.47
C ASN A 811 20.82 -15.65 -20.08
N GLY A 812 20.65 -15.83 -21.38
CA GLY A 812 21.18 -16.97 -22.11
C GLY A 812 22.71 -16.98 -22.17
N GLY A 813 23.27 -18.19 -22.27
CA GLY A 813 24.67 -18.37 -22.69
C GLY A 813 25.42 -19.52 -22.01
N LYS A 814 25.47 -20.65 -22.71
CA LYS A 814 26.51 -21.70 -22.75
C LYS A 814 26.71 -22.61 -21.53
N GLU A 815 26.29 -23.86 -21.74
CA GLU A 815 26.77 -25.04 -21.04
C GLU A 815 28.27 -25.29 -21.33
N GLY A 816 29.01 -25.63 -20.27
CA GLY A 816 30.34 -26.23 -20.33
C GLY A 816 30.38 -27.46 -19.42
N ASN A 817 30.42 -28.62 -20.05
CA ASN A 817 30.50 -29.99 -19.51
C ASN A 817 31.77 -30.21 -18.67
N ILE A 818 31.70 -30.78 -17.45
CA ILE A 818 32.77 -31.67 -16.89
C ILE A 818 32.16 -32.76 -15.98
N LYS A 819 32.47 -34.02 -16.33
CA LYS A 819 32.27 -35.24 -15.55
C LYS A 819 33.39 -35.43 -14.50
N GLY A 820 33.04 -35.95 -13.32
CA GLY A 820 33.79 -37.04 -12.69
C GLY A 820 34.70 -36.76 -11.47
N ALA A 821 34.56 -37.66 -10.50
CA ALA A 821 35.58 -38.20 -9.57
C ALA A 821 35.68 -37.66 -8.11
N LYS A 822 35.20 -38.55 -7.23
CA LYS A 822 35.60 -38.89 -5.85
C LYS A 822 37.00 -38.42 -5.40
N ASN A 823 37.08 -37.86 -4.19
CA ASN A 823 37.88 -38.39 -3.07
C ASN A 823 37.64 -37.53 -1.80
N THR A 824 37.12 -38.15 -0.75
CA THR A 824 36.99 -37.57 0.58
C THR A 824 38.06 -38.20 1.48
N PRO A 825 38.91 -37.43 2.18
CA PRO A 825 39.79 -37.99 3.19
C PRO A 825 38.98 -38.40 4.42
N GLN A 826 39.18 -39.64 4.88
CA GLN A 826 38.74 -40.15 6.18
C GLN A 826 39.28 -39.26 7.31
N ILE A 827 38.40 -38.85 8.22
CA ILE A 827 38.78 -38.30 9.54
C ILE A 827 38.31 -39.32 10.58
N ASP A 828 39.25 -39.77 11.39
CA ASP A 828 39.07 -40.81 12.41
C ASP A 828 37.95 -40.49 13.40
N VAL A 829 37.06 -41.47 13.58
CA VAL A 829 35.96 -41.44 14.54
C VAL A 829 36.55 -41.58 15.95
N VAL A 830 36.62 -40.48 16.68
CA VAL A 830 36.82 -40.51 18.13
C VAL A 830 35.55 -41.06 18.77
N SER A 831 35.70 -42.10 19.59
CA SER A 831 34.63 -42.76 20.34
C SER A 831 33.73 -41.76 21.08
N SER A 832 32.41 -41.94 20.99
CA SER A 832 31.40 -41.10 21.63
C SER A 832 31.62 -40.97 23.16
N PRO A 833 31.68 -39.74 23.72
CA PRO A 833 31.84 -39.51 25.16
C PRO A 833 30.62 -40.00 25.97
N LYS A 834 30.84 -40.48 27.20
CA LYS A 834 29.80 -41.16 28.00
C LYS A 834 29.11 -40.26 29.05
N ASN A 835 29.55 -39.02 29.28
CA ASN A 835 28.92 -38.07 30.20
C ASN A 835 29.02 -36.59 29.74
N ILE A 836 28.29 -35.69 30.41
CA ILE A 836 28.22 -34.25 30.08
C ILE A 836 29.59 -33.57 30.19
N GLU A 837 30.36 -33.87 31.24
CA GLU A 837 31.67 -33.24 31.49
C GLU A 837 32.70 -33.62 30.41
N GLU A 838 32.70 -34.87 29.97
CA GLU A 838 33.53 -35.33 28.84
C GLU A 838 33.11 -34.67 27.52
N MET A 839 31.81 -34.44 27.31
CA MET A 839 31.29 -33.77 26.12
C MET A 839 31.66 -32.28 26.08
N GLU A 840 31.61 -31.57 27.22
CA GLU A 840 32.08 -30.18 27.32
C GLU A 840 33.58 -30.07 27.04
N ALA A 841 34.38 -30.97 27.61
CA ALA A 841 35.81 -31.03 27.36
C ALA A 841 36.12 -31.32 25.87
N ALA A 842 35.35 -32.20 25.24
CA ALA A 842 35.50 -32.53 23.83
C ALA A 842 35.10 -31.36 22.90
N ILE A 843 34.01 -30.64 23.22
CA ILE A 843 33.60 -29.42 22.51
C ILE A 843 34.67 -28.33 22.62
N LEU A 844 35.25 -28.14 23.82
CA LEU A 844 36.31 -27.17 24.04
C LEU A 844 37.58 -27.53 23.24
N LYS A 845 37.98 -28.81 23.26
CA LYS A 845 39.13 -29.32 22.50
C LYS A 845 38.94 -29.12 20.99
N GLN A 846 37.77 -29.47 20.45
CA GLN A 846 37.45 -29.28 19.03
C GLN A 846 37.40 -27.79 18.66
N GLY A 847 36.85 -26.94 19.54
CA GLY A 847 36.84 -25.49 19.36
C GLY A 847 38.25 -24.87 19.32
N ASN A 848 39.16 -25.35 20.17
CA ASN A 848 40.55 -24.90 20.20
C ASN A 848 41.32 -25.37 18.95
N LEU A 849 41.09 -26.60 18.49
CA LEU A 849 41.68 -27.12 17.25
C LEU A 849 41.33 -26.24 16.03
N ILE A 850 40.05 -25.85 15.89
CA ILE A 850 39.61 -24.95 14.81
C ILE A 850 40.29 -23.58 14.91
N ARG A 851 40.46 -23.05 16.13
CA ARG A 851 41.15 -21.77 16.34
C ARG A 851 42.63 -21.86 15.97
N GLU A 852 43.32 -22.94 16.33
CA GLU A 852 44.71 -23.17 15.90
C GLU A 852 44.83 -23.32 14.39
N MET A 853 43.92 -24.07 13.75
CA MET A 853 43.91 -24.23 12.29
C MET A 853 43.70 -22.88 11.57
N LYS A 854 42.81 -22.03 12.09
CA LYS A 854 42.61 -20.66 11.58
C LYS A 854 43.80 -19.75 11.84
N ALA A 855 44.44 -19.86 13.02
CA ALA A 855 45.63 -19.09 13.36
C ALA A 855 46.83 -19.45 12.47
N LYS A 856 46.94 -20.72 12.06
CA LYS A 856 47.93 -21.20 11.08
C LYS A 856 47.59 -20.85 9.62
N LYS A 857 46.51 -20.08 9.37
CA LYS A 857 46.02 -19.66 8.04
C LYS A 857 45.76 -20.83 7.06
N LEU A 858 45.31 -21.98 7.58
CA LEU A 858 44.92 -23.10 6.73
C LEU A 858 43.70 -22.74 5.86
N GLU A 859 43.66 -23.32 4.66
CA GLU A 859 42.59 -23.15 3.67
C GLU A 859 41.21 -23.49 4.28
N LYS A 860 40.16 -22.79 3.84
CA LYS A 860 38.81 -22.99 4.39
C LYS A 860 38.31 -24.41 4.21
N SER A 861 38.69 -25.08 3.13
CA SER A 861 38.38 -26.49 2.87
C SER A 861 38.89 -27.44 3.97
N GLU A 862 39.96 -27.08 4.68
CA GLU A 862 40.61 -27.92 5.69
C GLU A 862 39.98 -27.80 7.08
N TRP A 863 39.59 -26.59 7.51
CA TRP A 863 38.99 -26.40 8.85
C TRP A 863 37.46 -26.41 8.87
N MET A 864 36.79 -26.20 7.73
CA MET A 864 35.31 -26.19 7.65
C MET A 864 34.67 -27.54 8.05
N PRO A 865 35.24 -28.72 7.72
CA PRO A 865 34.75 -30.00 8.23
C PRO A 865 34.75 -30.08 9.76
N HIS A 866 35.80 -29.57 10.42
CA HIS A 866 35.90 -29.56 11.88
C HIS A 866 34.84 -28.65 12.54
N VAL A 867 34.43 -27.56 11.87
CA VAL A 867 33.32 -26.69 12.32
C VAL A 867 31.98 -27.42 12.28
N ASN A 868 31.75 -28.27 11.28
CA ASN A 868 30.53 -29.07 11.22
C ASN A 868 30.50 -30.12 12.34
N VAL A 869 31.62 -30.79 12.62
CA VAL A 869 31.77 -31.69 13.78
C VAL A 869 31.48 -30.94 15.09
N LEU A 870 32.01 -29.72 15.27
CA LEU A 870 31.74 -28.91 16.47
C LEU A 870 30.23 -28.57 16.63
N LYS A 871 29.53 -28.31 15.52
CA LYS A 871 28.08 -28.03 15.56
C LYS A 871 27.29 -29.27 15.97
N ASP A 872 27.64 -30.44 15.45
CA ASP A 872 26.99 -31.69 15.82
C ASP A 872 27.25 -32.05 17.29
N MET A 873 28.47 -31.86 17.80
CA MET A 873 28.79 -32.07 19.22
C MET A 873 27.98 -31.13 20.14
N LYS A 874 27.83 -29.86 19.77
CA LYS A 874 27.01 -28.90 20.54
C LYS A 874 25.53 -29.28 20.55
N LYS A 875 25.01 -29.82 19.44
CA LYS A 875 23.65 -30.33 19.37
C LYS A 875 23.47 -31.54 20.30
N GLN A 876 24.40 -32.51 20.26
CA GLN A 876 24.37 -33.68 21.15
C GLN A 876 24.48 -33.30 22.64
N TYR A 877 25.26 -32.25 22.96
CA TYR A 877 25.35 -31.72 24.32
C TYR A 877 24.02 -31.15 24.82
N GLU A 878 23.30 -30.37 24.00
CA GLU A 878 21.97 -29.85 24.37
C GLU A 878 20.93 -30.96 24.50
N ASP A 879 21.00 -31.99 23.65
CA ASP A 879 20.13 -33.17 23.73
C ASP A 879 20.38 -33.96 25.04
N LEU A 880 21.65 -34.14 25.45
CA LEU A 880 22.04 -34.79 26.72
C LEU A 880 21.60 -33.97 27.95
N LYS A 881 21.76 -32.64 27.90
CA LYS A 881 21.35 -31.72 28.97
C LYS A 881 19.83 -31.73 29.16
N THR A 882 19.09 -31.80 28.06
CA THR A 882 17.63 -31.91 28.06
C THR A 882 17.15 -33.27 28.60
N ALA A 883 17.88 -34.36 28.31
CA ALA A 883 17.56 -35.70 28.83
C ALA A 883 17.76 -35.80 30.36
N ILE A 884 18.83 -35.21 30.90
CA ILE A 884 19.07 -35.18 32.36
C ILE A 884 18.08 -34.24 33.07
N GLY A 885 17.74 -33.11 32.47
CA GLY A 885 16.71 -32.20 32.99
C GLY A 885 15.33 -32.84 33.12
N LYS A 886 14.97 -33.78 32.22
CA LYS A 886 13.71 -34.54 32.31
C LYS A 886 13.72 -35.63 33.39
N ASN A 887 14.87 -36.25 33.68
CA ASN A 887 14.98 -37.26 34.75
C ASN A 887 14.98 -36.65 36.17
N VAL A 888 15.43 -35.40 36.33
CA VAL A 888 15.34 -34.68 37.62
C VAL A 888 13.90 -34.27 37.95
N ILE A 889 13.07 -34.02 36.92
CA ILE A 889 11.64 -33.68 37.09
C ILE A 889 10.78 -34.94 37.36
N ALA A 890 11.22 -36.11 36.90
CA ALA A 890 10.52 -37.39 37.14
C ALA A 890 10.76 -37.97 38.55
N ASN A 891 11.89 -37.65 39.21
CA ASN A 891 12.23 -38.15 40.55
C ASN A 891 11.99 -37.13 41.69
N GLY A 892 11.40 -35.97 41.40
CA GLY A 892 11.04 -34.94 42.38
C GLY A 892 9.61 -35.05 42.93
N ASN A 893 8.86 -36.08 42.55
CA ASN A 893 7.51 -36.38 43.04
C ASN A 893 7.48 -37.75 43.76
N SER A 894 8.33 -37.92 44.75
CA SER A 894 8.22 -38.99 45.76
C SER A 894 8.60 -38.46 47.13
#